data_AF-A0AAV0E562-F1
#
_entry.id   AF-A0AAV0E562-F1
#
_cell.length_a   1.000
_cell.length_b   1.000
_cell.length_c   1.000
_cell.angle_alpha   90.00
_cell.angle_beta   90.00
_cell.angle_gamma   90.00
#
_symmetry.space_group_name_H-M   'P 1'
#
loop_
_entity.id
_entity.type
_entity.pdbx_description
1 polymer ?
#
loop_
_entity_poly.entity_id
_entity_poly.type
_entity_poly.pdbx_seq_one_letter_code
_entity_poly.pdbx_strand_id
1 'polypeptide(L)'
;MQNNYLKRTGSKTAVAAILRKSWYHLRLSVRHPARVPTWDAIVLTASSPEQAQLYEWQLNRAKRIGRISPSTVTLAVPDPLGCRIGSGAATLHAILALANHYRLEVEADHLNPESLSQCKWSGGDSHPFSLVDLITKKHILLLHAGGDSKRVPWANPMGKVFIPLPYLAKDNNDGPVPSLFDHILAISSCARQAFQNEGGILIMTGDVLPCFDASNLVLPEDASCVVTVPITVDIASNHGVIVASQSRILDEKFSVDLVENLLQKPCVEELIKHQAILEDGRTLLDTGIIAVRGKAWVDLSTLACSCEPMISELMESKKEMSLYEDLVAAWVPAKHDWLRLRVLGSELVDKLGKHKVFSYCAYDLFFLHFGTSSEVLEHMTETCSELVGRRHLCSIPATTASDIASSAIILSSKIEPGVSIGEDSLIYNSSISGAIRIGSQSIVVGLNVQMSGNRTSQEQFTFMLPDRHCLWEVPLVVNKERVIVYCGLHDNPKILLSKDGTFCGKPWRKILDDSGIQETDLWSSDEKCLWSAKLFPVIPYFDMLRLAKWIMGLGNLKSEAAFYYSLWKKSHRLSLEELHRSIDFLHMCSKLSIHQADIVTGIVKSCIDFGLLGRNLYQLCEEIVHTDEASGVEICEGFLKMCPKIHAEHSQLLLPRSRAYQVNVDLLKVCGKEKMAFELEHSVCRGC
;
A
#
# COMPACT_ATOMS: atom_id res chain seq x y z
N MET A 1 14.75 2.69 -33.46
CA MET A 1 14.45 3.84 -32.57
C MET A 1 13.04 4.42 -32.75
N GLN A 2 12.50 4.55 -33.98
CA GLN A 2 11.11 5.01 -34.20
C GLN A 2 10.01 4.05 -33.66
N ASN A 3 10.22 2.72 -33.72
CA ASN A 3 9.27 1.73 -33.17
C ASN A 3 9.17 1.70 -31.63
N ASN A 4 10.19 2.18 -30.90
CA ASN A 4 10.15 2.23 -29.43
C ASN A 4 9.39 3.46 -28.92
N TYR A 5 9.32 4.53 -29.71
CA TYR A 5 8.59 5.75 -29.34
C TYR A 5 7.07 5.55 -29.52
N LEU A 6 6.64 4.90 -30.60
CA LEU A 6 5.24 4.54 -30.86
C LEU A 6 4.67 3.50 -29.87
N LYS A 7 5.46 2.51 -29.42
CA LYS A 7 5.05 1.57 -28.35
C LYS A 7 4.92 2.25 -26.98
N ARG A 8 5.78 3.21 -26.65
CA ARG A 8 5.72 3.97 -25.37
C ARG A 8 4.53 4.93 -25.29
N THR A 9 4.12 5.55 -26.40
CA THR A 9 2.96 6.46 -26.41
C THR A 9 1.63 5.71 -26.43
N GLY A 10 1.53 4.57 -27.13
CA GLY A 10 0.35 3.69 -27.07
C GLY A 10 0.16 3.01 -25.71
N SER A 11 1.25 2.78 -24.98
CA SER A 11 1.28 2.16 -23.65
C SER A 11 0.61 3.01 -22.56
N LYS A 12 0.84 4.33 -22.51
CA LYS A 12 0.33 5.19 -21.43
C LYS A 12 -1.20 5.34 -21.46
N THR A 13 -1.76 5.54 -22.65
CA THR A 13 -3.22 5.63 -22.84
C THR A 13 -3.90 4.30 -22.51
N ALA A 14 -3.23 3.18 -22.77
CA ALA A 14 -3.70 1.85 -22.39
C ALA A 14 -3.76 1.66 -20.87
N VAL A 15 -2.72 2.04 -20.11
CA VAL A 15 -2.72 1.95 -18.63
C VAL A 15 -3.87 2.76 -18.01
N ALA A 16 -4.10 3.98 -18.50
CA ALA A 16 -5.20 4.83 -18.07
C ALA A 16 -6.57 4.15 -18.26
N ALA A 17 -6.79 3.58 -19.45
CA ALA A 17 -8.03 2.92 -19.81
C ALA A 17 -8.25 1.65 -18.99
N ILE A 18 -7.20 0.83 -18.81
CA ILE A 18 -7.22 -0.36 -17.97
C ILE A 18 -7.61 0.00 -16.54
N LEU A 19 -6.91 0.95 -15.91
CA LEU A 19 -7.21 1.34 -14.54
C LEU A 19 -8.63 1.91 -14.41
N ARG A 20 -9.10 2.76 -15.33
CA ARG A 20 -10.49 3.28 -15.28
C ARG A 20 -11.52 2.16 -15.41
N LYS A 21 -11.32 1.21 -16.32
CA LYS A 21 -12.18 0.02 -16.47
C LYS A 21 -12.22 -0.79 -15.18
N SER A 22 -11.04 -1.06 -14.61
CA SER A 22 -10.90 -1.83 -13.36
C SER A 22 -11.53 -1.13 -12.16
N TRP A 23 -11.33 0.18 -12.02
CA TRP A 23 -12.00 1.00 -10.99
C TRP A 23 -13.52 1.07 -11.15
N TYR A 24 -14.01 1.07 -12.39
CA TYR A 24 -15.44 0.98 -12.65
C TYR A 24 -15.99 -0.38 -12.22
N HIS A 25 -15.31 -1.47 -12.57
CA HIS A 25 -15.70 -2.82 -12.16
C HIS A 25 -15.70 -2.98 -10.63
N LEU A 26 -14.64 -2.55 -9.94
CA LEU A 26 -14.57 -2.57 -8.48
C LEU A 26 -15.73 -1.80 -7.82
N ARG A 27 -16.04 -0.59 -8.31
CA ARG A 27 -17.15 0.20 -7.75
C ARG A 27 -18.50 -0.50 -7.93
N LEU A 28 -18.71 -1.15 -9.07
CA LEU A 28 -19.92 -1.95 -9.30
C LEU A 28 -19.96 -3.19 -8.40
N SER A 29 -18.84 -3.89 -8.23
CA SER A 29 -18.79 -5.12 -7.43
C SER A 29 -19.02 -4.85 -5.94
N VAL A 30 -18.54 -3.71 -5.45
CA VAL A 30 -18.77 -3.26 -4.07
C VAL A 30 -20.21 -2.81 -3.84
N ARG A 31 -20.79 -2.04 -4.77
CA ARG A 31 -22.16 -1.50 -4.61
C ARG A 31 -23.25 -2.53 -4.88
N HIS A 32 -23.01 -3.45 -5.81
CA HIS A 32 -24.00 -4.41 -6.29
C HIS A 32 -23.40 -5.82 -6.42
N PRO A 33 -22.93 -6.44 -5.31
CA PRO A 33 -22.24 -7.74 -5.33
C PRO A 33 -23.12 -8.88 -5.88
N ALA A 34 -24.45 -8.77 -5.79
CA ALA A 34 -25.36 -9.75 -6.39
C ALA A 34 -25.36 -9.74 -7.94
N ARG A 35 -24.92 -8.65 -8.57
CA ARG A 35 -24.87 -8.50 -10.03
C ARG A 35 -23.45 -8.63 -10.58
N VAL A 36 -22.49 -8.00 -9.90
CA VAL A 36 -21.06 -8.07 -10.22
C VAL A 36 -20.38 -8.65 -9.00
N PRO A 37 -20.09 -9.96 -8.96
CA PRO A 37 -19.72 -10.55 -7.70
C PRO A 37 -18.27 -10.22 -7.30
N THR A 38 -18.11 -9.88 -6.02
CA THR A 38 -16.86 -9.46 -5.39
C THR A 38 -16.11 -10.66 -4.80
N TRP A 39 -14.92 -10.42 -4.24
CA TRP A 39 -14.19 -11.41 -3.45
C TRP A 39 -14.97 -11.79 -2.17
N ASP A 40 -14.97 -13.06 -1.81
CA ASP A 40 -15.54 -13.54 -0.55
C ASP A 40 -14.65 -13.16 0.64
N ALA A 41 -13.32 -13.20 0.44
CA ALA A 41 -12.34 -12.77 1.40
C ALA A 41 -11.17 -12.02 0.75
N ILE A 42 -10.64 -11.01 1.45
CA ILE A 42 -9.40 -10.31 1.13
C ILE A 42 -8.46 -10.45 2.33
N VAL A 43 -7.33 -11.11 2.13
CA VAL A 43 -6.36 -11.42 3.19
C VAL A 43 -5.04 -10.72 2.89
N LEU A 44 -4.44 -10.07 3.88
CA LEU A 44 -3.11 -9.47 3.80
C LEU A 44 -2.15 -10.20 4.71
N THR A 45 -0.97 -10.60 4.23
CA THR A 45 0.08 -11.08 5.14
C THR A 45 0.82 -9.90 5.77
N ALA A 46 1.27 -10.05 7.02
CA ALA A 46 2.04 -9.05 7.76
C ALA A 46 3.27 -9.69 8.40
N SER A 47 4.33 -8.91 8.64
CA SER A 47 5.59 -9.39 9.25
C SER A 47 5.51 -9.54 10.76
N SER A 48 4.58 -8.85 11.42
CA SER A 48 4.40 -8.89 12.86
C SER A 48 2.96 -8.60 13.27
N PRO A 49 2.55 -8.96 14.51
CA PRO A 49 1.22 -8.62 15.04
C PRO A 49 0.91 -7.12 15.01
N GLU A 50 1.89 -6.26 15.26
CA GLU A 50 1.73 -4.80 15.23
C GLU A 50 1.46 -4.30 13.81
N GLN A 51 2.17 -4.85 12.81
CA GLN A 51 1.88 -4.55 11.40
C GLN A 51 0.50 -5.08 10.99
N ALA A 52 0.09 -6.26 11.47
CA ALA A 52 -1.25 -6.77 11.21
C ALA A 52 -2.33 -5.84 11.77
N GLN A 53 -2.15 -5.26 12.96
CA GLN A 53 -3.08 -4.26 13.51
C GLN A 53 -3.22 -3.02 12.62
N LEU A 54 -2.10 -2.52 12.08
CA LEU A 54 -2.12 -1.44 11.09
C LEU A 54 -2.92 -1.84 9.85
N TYR A 55 -2.68 -3.04 9.32
CA TYR A 55 -3.36 -3.51 8.11
C TYR A 55 -4.85 -3.76 8.35
N GLU A 56 -5.26 -4.24 9.53
CA GLU A 56 -6.67 -4.30 9.93
C GLU A 56 -7.31 -2.90 9.94
N TRP A 57 -6.61 -1.89 10.47
CA TRP A 57 -7.11 -0.53 10.43
C TRP A 57 -7.32 -0.04 8.98
N GLN A 58 -6.37 -0.33 8.08
CA GLN A 58 -6.48 0.03 6.66
C GLN A 58 -7.60 -0.73 5.94
N LEU A 59 -7.77 -2.02 6.21
CA LEU A 59 -8.87 -2.84 5.65
C LEU A 59 -10.24 -2.33 6.11
N ASN A 60 -10.36 -2.02 7.40
CA ASN A 60 -11.58 -1.42 7.96
C ASN A 60 -11.84 -0.03 7.38
N ARG A 61 -10.81 0.79 7.17
CA ARG A 61 -10.94 2.06 6.44
C ARG A 61 -11.45 1.82 5.02
N ALA A 62 -10.84 0.89 4.26
CA ALA A 62 -11.25 0.57 2.89
C ALA A 62 -12.71 0.09 2.79
N LYS A 63 -13.22 -0.67 3.77
CA LYS A 63 -14.65 -0.98 3.90
C LYS A 63 -15.50 0.28 4.11
N ARG A 64 -15.13 1.12 5.10
CA ARG A 64 -15.87 2.35 5.41
C ARG A 64 -16.00 3.30 4.21
N ILE A 65 -14.91 3.49 3.45
CA ILE A 65 -14.91 4.37 2.27
C ILE A 65 -15.43 3.69 0.99
N GLY A 66 -16.04 2.50 1.09
CA GLY A 66 -16.67 1.81 -0.04
C GLY A 66 -15.71 1.31 -1.12
N ARG A 67 -14.49 0.91 -0.74
CA ARG A 67 -13.52 0.22 -1.62
C ARG A 67 -13.63 -1.30 -1.52
N ILE A 68 -14.11 -1.80 -0.39
CA ILE A 68 -14.37 -3.22 -0.13
C ILE A 68 -15.86 -3.37 0.21
N SER A 69 -16.52 -4.41 -0.29
CA SER A 69 -17.91 -4.70 0.05
C SER A 69 -18.04 -4.97 1.55
N PRO A 70 -19.09 -4.46 2.23
CA PRO A 70 -19.38 -4.83 3.61
C PRO A 70 -19.49 -6.35 3.83
N SER A 71 -19.92 -7.09 2.79
CA SER A 71 -20.06 -8.54 2.82
C SER A 71 -18.74 -9.32 2.64
N THR A 72 -17.66 -8.66 2.22
CA THR A 72 -16.37 -9.31 2.00
C THR A 72 -15.63 -9.45 3.33
N VAL A 73 -15.20 -10.66 3.68
CA VAL A 73 -14.34 -10.89 4.86
C VAL A 73 -12.97 -10.24 4.60
N THR A 74 -12.42 -9.61 5.63
CA THR A 74 -11.08 -8.98 5.56
C THR A 74 -10.26 -9.46 6.74
N LEU A 75 -8.99 -9.83 6.49
CA LEU A 75 -8.10 -10.34 7.53
C LEU A 75 -6.65 -9.92 7.26
N ALA A 76 -5.95 -9.44 8.27
CA ALA A 76 -4.51 -9.28 8.27
C ALA A 76 -3.85 -10.37 9.12
N VAL A 77 -3.01 -11.18 8.50
CA VAL A 77 -2.41 -12.36 9.12
C VAL A 77 -0.91 -12.13 9.33
N PRO A 78 -0.45 -11.98 10.58
CA PRO A 78 0.96 -11.83 10.86
C PRO A 78 1.71 -13.15 10.76
N ASP A 79 3.01 -13.07 10.47
CA ASP A 79 3.94 -14.16 10.73
C ASP A 79 3.87 -14.52 12.24
N PRO A 80 3.76 -15.82 12.61
CA PRO A 80 3.55 -16.25 13.99
C PRO A 80 4.65 -15.75 14.93
N LEU A 81 4.25 -15.17 16.07
CA LEU A 81 5.16 -14.56 17.06
C LEU A 81 6.12 -13.49 16.48
N GLY A 82 5.84 -12.96 15.27
CA GLY A 82 6.74 -12.07 14.54
C GLY A 82 8.00 -12.78 14.01
N CYS A 83 8.04 -14.12 14.01
CA CYS A 83 9.12 -14.91 13.45
C CYS A 83 8.90 -15.10 11.96
N ARG A 84 9.86 -14.66 11.15
CA ARG A 84 9.72 -14.71 9.70
C ARG A 84 9.73 -16.16 9.18
N ILE A 85 8.63 -16.55 8.54
CA ILE A 85 8.43 -17.92 8.03
C ILE A 85 8.53 -18.03 6.50
N GLY A 86 8.66 -16.90 5.80
CA GLY A 86 8.72 -16.83 4.33
C GLY A 86 7.35 -16.79 3.66
N SER A 87 7.31 -16.31 2.41
CA SER A 87 6.05 -16.05 1.71
C SER A 87 5.20 -17.30 1.48
N GLY A 88 5.79 -18.46 1.21
CA GLY A 88 5.05 -19.70 1.01
C GLY A 88 4.37 -20.18 2.28
N ALA A 89 5.07 -20.12 3.43
CA ALA A 89 4.47 -20.50 4.71
C ALA A 89 3.43 -19.47 5.17
N ALA A 90 3.67 -18.19 4.92
CA ALA A 90 2.68 -17.14 5.14
C ALA A 90 1.41 -17.36 4.31
N THR A 91 1.50 -17.90 3.08
CA THR A 91 0.33 -18.31 2.29
C THR A 91 -0.48 -19.40 3.00
N LEU A 92 0.17 -20.48 3.44
CA LEU A 92 -0.52 -21.57 4.16
C LEU A 92 -1.13 -21.07 5.47
N HIS A 93 -0.38 -20.28 6.24
CA HIS A 93 -0.85 -19.71 7.50
C HIS A 93 -2.06 -18.80 7.30
N ALA A 94 -2.05 -17.97 6.25
CA ALA A 94 -3.16 -17.09 5.91
C ALA A 94 -4.44 -17.85 5.54
N ILE A 95 -4.31 -18.96 4.79
CA ILE A 95 -5.44 -19.84 4.45
C ILE A 95 -6.00 -20.51 5.71
N LEU A 96 -5.13 -21.02 6.59
CA LEU A 96 -5.54 -21.60 7.88
C LEU A 96 -6.26 -20.57 8.77
N ALA A 97 -5.71 -19.36 8.88
CA ALA A 97 -6.31 -18.28 9.66
C ALA A 97 -7.71 -17.90 9.14
N LEU A 98 -7.88 -17.83 7.82
CA LEU A 98 -9.19 -17.58 7.20
C LEU A 98 -10.18 -18.73 7.44
N ALA A 99 -9.73 -19.99 7.34
CA ALA A 99 -10.60 -21.14 7.64
C ALA A 99 -11.08 -21.13 9.09
N ASN A 100 -10.18 -20.81 10.03
CA ASN A 100 -10.53 -20.64 11.45
C ASN A 100 -11.48 -19.47 11.68
N HIS A 101 -11.31 -18.36 10.95
CA HIS A 101 -12.24 -17.22 11.02
C HIS A 101 -13.66 -17.65 10.63
N TYR A 102 -13.84 -18.31 9.49
CA TYR A 102 -15.16 -18.82 9.08
C TYR A 102 -15.73 -19.84 10.06
N ARG A 103 -14.91 -20.68 10.67
CA ARG A 103 -15.37 -21.63 11.70
C ARG A 103 -16.00 -20.89 12.88
N LEU A 104 -15.32 -19.84 13.37
CA LEU A 104 -15.80 -19.02 14.47
C LEU A 104 -17.09 -18.25 14.12
N GLU A 105 -17.21 -17.75 12.89
CA GLU A 105 -18.44 -17.10 12.42
C GLU A 105 -19.63 -18.06 12.44
N VAL A 106 -19.45 -19.29 11.92
CA VAL A 106 -20.50 -20.32 11.93
C VAL A 106 -20.88 -20.72 13.36
N GLU A 107 -19.90 -20.86 14.26
CA GLU A 107 -20.15 -21.16 15.68
C GLU A 107 -20.93 -20.04 16.37
N ALA A 108 -20.66 -18.77 16.06
CA ALA A 108 -21.37 -17.63 16.60
C ALA A 108 -22.84 -17.57 16.11
N ASP A 109 -23.10 -17.86 14.83
CA ASP A 109 -24.45 -17.88 14.26
C ASP A 109 -25.34 -19.00 14.85
N HIS A 110 -24.74 -20.11 15.27
CA HIS A 110 -25.45 -21.21 15.93
C HIS A 110 -25.84 -20.92 17.39
N LEU A 111 -25.20 -19.94 18.03
CA LEU A 111 -25.51 -19.52 19.41
C LEU A 111 -26.64 -18.47 19.47
N ASN A 112 -27.15 -18.00 18.32
CA ASN A 112 -28.29 -17.08 18.29
C ASN A 112 -29.64 -17.80 18.60
N PRO A 113 -30.45 -17.32 19.56
CA PRO A 113 -31.71 -17.96 19.95
C PRO A 113 -32.77 -18.08 18.83
N GLU A 114 -32.70 -17.26 17.78
CA GLU A 114 -33.70 -17.20 16.71
C GLU A 114 -33.48 -18.25 15.60
N SER A 115 -32.25 -18.73 15.40
CA SER A 115 -31.87 -19.75 14.41
C SER A 115 -32.14 -21.19 14.88
N LEU A 116 -32.51 -21.39 16.15
CA LEU A 116 -32.81 -22.68 16.77
C LEU A 116 -34.12 -23.35 16.29
N SER A 117 -34.89 -22.72 15.40
CA SER A 117 -36.18 -23.25 14.94
C SER A 117 -36.09 -24.29 13.82
N GLN A 118 -34.92 -24.58 13.24
CA GLN A 118 -34.80 -25.51 12.09
C GLN A 118 -33.79 -26.66 12.17
N CYS A 119 -33.05 -26.86 13.26
CA CYS A 119 -32.12 -27.99 13.35
C CYS A 119 -32.26 -28.79 14.66
N LYS A 120 -32.96 -29.93 14.60
CA LYS A 120 -32.87 -30.99 15.62
C LYS A 120 -31.54 -31.73 15.42
N TRP A 121 -30.64 -31.67 16.40
CA TRP A 121 -29.40 -32.46 16.40
C TRP A 121 -29.50 -33.63 17.39
N SER A 122 -29.19 -34.82 16.89
CA SER A 122 -28.90 -36.03 17.67
C SER A 122 -27.41 -36.01 18.03
N GLY A 123 -27.07 -36.25 19.29
CA GLY A 123 -25.73 -36.04 19.84
C GLY A 123 -24.59 -36.82 19.17
N GLY A 124 -23.45 -36.13 19.02
CA GLY A 124 -22.13 -36.64 18.65
C GLY A 124 -21.14 -35.47 18.45
N ASP A 125 -20.02 -35.47 19.16
CA ASP A 125 -18.98 -34.42 19.18
C ASP A 125 -18.18 -34.30 17.86
N SER A 126 -18.81 -33.83 16.78
CA SER A 126 -18.11 -33.48 15.54
C SER A 126 -18.83 -32.35 14.82
N HIS A 127 -18.16 -31.20 14.64
CA HIS A 127 -18.66 -30.13 13.78
C HIS A 127 -18.99 -30.67 12.38
N PRO A 128 -20.10 -30.23 11.74
CA PRO A 128 -20.60 -30.83 10.50
C PRO A 128 -19.79 -30.49 9.25
N PHE A 129 -18.85 -29.54 9.34
CA PHE A 129 -17.98 -29.12 8.23
C PHE A 129 -16.51 -29.17 8.64
N SER A 130 -15.64 -29.74 7.78
CA SER A 130 -14.20 -29.62 7.97
C SER A 130 -13.74 -28.18 7.69
N LEU A 131 -12.59 -27.76 8.23
CA LEU A 131 -12.01 -26.44 7.93
C LEU A 131 -11.84 -26.21 6.42
N VAL A 132 -11.55 -27.28 5.69
CA VAL A 132 -11.39 -27.26 4.23
C VAL A 132 -12.72 -26.92 3.55
N ASP A 133 -13.83 -27.54 3.98
CA ASP A 133 -15.15 -27.30 3.39
C ASP A 133 -15.60 -25.84 3.49
N LEU A 134 -15.19 -25.13 4.56
CA LEU A 134 -15.54 -23.73 4.79
C LEU A 134 -14.92 -22.76 3.76
N ILE A 135 -13.77 -23.12 3.17
CA ILE A 135 -13.00 -22.26 2.26
C ILE A 135 -12.97 -22.74 0.81
N THR A 136 -13.24 -24.02 0.53
CA THR A 136 -13.13 -24.60 -0.82
C THR A 136 -14.07 -23.98 -1.87
N LYS A 137 -15.17 -23.37 -1.44
CA LYS A 137 -16.14 -22.68 -2.32
C LYS A 137 -15.99 -21.15 -2.33
N LYS A 138 -15.01 -20.61 -1.59
CA LYS A 138 -14.77 -19.17 -1.48
C LYS A 138 -13.80 -18.70 -2.56
N HIS A 139 -13.97 -17.44 -2.97
CA HIS A 139 -13.05 -16.70 -3.83
C HIS A 139 -12.21 -15.78 -2.96
N ILE A 140 -10.92 -16.05 -2.87
CA ILE A 140 -10.02 -15.40 -1.93
C ILE A 140 -8.99 -14.58 -2.70
N LEU A 141 -8.84 -13.32 -2.34
CA LEU A 141 -7.69 -12.51 -2.71
C LEU A 141 -6.69 -12.53 -1.55
N LEU A 142 -5.47 -13.00 -1.79
CA LEU A 142 -4.36 -12.92 -0.85
C LEU A 142 -3.31 -11.94 -1.35
N LEU A 143 -2.99 -10.92 -0.56
CA LEU A 143 -1.94 -9.96 -0.85
C LEU A 143 -0.75 -10.18 0.10
N HIS A 144 0.42 -10.47 -0.46
CA HIS A 144 1.65 -10.52 0.31
C HIS A 144 2.14 -9.11 0.65
N ALA A 145 1.99 -8.71 1.91
CA ALA A 145 2.41 -7.40 2.41
C ALA A 145 3.36 -7.48 3.63
N GLY A 146 3.76 -8.68 4.05
CA GLY A 146 4.59 -8.93 5.24
C GLY A 146 6.10 -8.75 5.04
N GLY A 147 6.52 -7.90 4.12
CA GLY A 147 7.94 -7.60 3.93
C GLY A 147 8.37 -6.37 4.74
N ASP A 148 9.56 -6.40 5.35
CA ASP A 148 10.15 -5.28 6.13
C ASP A 148 10.28 -3.96 5.34
N SER A 149 10.13 -3.99 4.02
CA SER A 149 10.17 -2.80 3.16
C SER A 149 11.43 -1.94 3.35
N LYS A 150 12.57 -2.55 3.72
CA LYS A 150 13.81 -1.85 4.11
C LYS A 150 14.31 -0.84 3.07
N ARG A 151 14.00 -1.02 1.78
CA ARG A 151 14.41 -0.12 0.68
C ARG A 151 13.46 1.05 0.42
N VAL A 152 12.32 1.10 1.11
CA VAL A 152 11.36 2.21 1.12
C VAL A 152 11.04 2.56 2.58
N PRO A 153 12.05 2.99 3.38
CA PRO A 153 11.92 3.08 4.84
C PRO A 153 10.84 4.08 5.30
N TRP A 154 10.57 5.13 4.53
CA TRP A 154 9.50 6.10 4.83
C TRP A 154 8.08 5.52 4.65
N ALA A 155 7.92 4.46 3.86
CA ALA A 155 6.64 3.78 3.65
C ALA A 155 6.42 2.61 4.62
N ASN A 156 7.46 2.17 5.33
CA ASN A 156 7.37 1.10 6.31
C ASN A 156 6.30 1.38 7.40
N PRO A 157 6.19 2.59 7.98
CA PRO A 157 5.17 2.87 8.99
C PRO A 157 3.73 2.75 8.50
N MET A 158 3.45 3.04 7.22
CA MET A 158 2.10 2.95 6.64
C MET A 158 1.81 1.60 5.98
N GLY A 159 2.84 0.77 5.76
CA GLY A 159 2.77 -0.40 4.90
C GLY A 159 2.99 -0.03 3.43
N LYS A 160 3.92 -0.72 2.77
CA LYS A 160 4.28 -0.41 1.38
C LYS A 160 3.10 -0.56 0.40
N VAL A 161 2.22 -1.53 0.64
CA VAL A 161 0.99 -1.70 -0.15
C VAL A 161 0.04 -0.50 -0.03
N PHE A 162 0.16 0.33 1.00
CA PHE A 162 -0.67 1.52 1.22
C PHE A 162 0.01 2.83 0.83
N ILE A 163 1.12 2.78 0.08
CA ILE A 163 1.77 3.98 -0.48
C ILE A 163 0.73 4.82 -1.23
N PRO A 164 0.66 6.15 -0.99
CA PRO A 164 -0.23 7.02 -1.74
C PRO A 164 0.18 7.02 -3.22
N LEU A 165 -0.73 6.60 -4.09
CA LEU A 165 -0.53 6.53 -5.52
C LEU A 165 -1.69 7.26 -6.20
N PRO A 166 -1.61 8.59 -6.41
CA PRO A 166 -2.76 9.41 -6.80
C PRO A 166 -3.13 9.26 -8.28
N TYR A 167 -3.00 8.07 -8.86
CA TYR A 167 -3.48 7.78 -10.21
C TYR A 167 -4.99 7.92 -10.25
N LEU A 168 -5.49 8.60 -11.27
CA LEU A 168 -6.91 8.88 -11.46
C LEU A 168 -7.55 9.67 -10.29
N ALA A 169 -6.76 10.30 -9.41
CA ALA A 169 -7.31 11.13 -8.34
C ALA A 169 -8.16 12.29 -8.90
N LYS A 170 -7.84 12.78 -10.11
CA LYS A 170 -8.64 13.78 -10.84
C LYS A 170 -10.04 13.28 -11.23
N ASP A 171 -10.22 11.97 -11.37
CA ASP A 171 -11.52 11.38 -11.68
C ASP A 171 -12.46 11.39 -10.45
N ASN A 172 -11.91 11.61 -9.24
CA ASN A 172 -12.67 11.82 -8.00
C ASN A 172 -11.96 12.83 -7.08
N ASN A 173 -12.03 14.12 -7.44
CA ASN A 173 -11.38 15.23 -6.71
C ASN A 173 -11.76 15.35 -5.22
N ASP A 174 -12.92 14.80 -4.84
CA ASP A 174 -13.49 14.88 -3.49
C ASP A 174 -13.27 13.62 -2.66
N GLY A 175 -12.72 12.56 -3.28
CA GLY A 175 -12.44 11.31 -2.60
C GLY A 175 -11.09 11.26 -1.91
N PRO A 176 -10.84 10.19 -1.13
CA PRO A 176 -9.55 9.96 -0.51
C PRO A 176 -8.45 9.78 -1.57
N VAL A 177 -7.21 10.10 -1.22
CA VAL A 177 -6.02 9.81 -2.05
C VAL A 177 -5.98 8.30 -2.31
N PRO A 178 -6.02 7.84 -3.58
CA PRO A 178 -5.86 6.42 -3.88
C PRO A 178 -4.49 5.90 -3.42
N SER A 179 -4.46 4.68 -2.92
CA SER A 179 -3.26 3.95 -2.54
C SER A 179 -2.90 2.87 -3.57
N LEU A 180 -1.67 2.36 -3.51
CA LEU A 180 -1.26 1.18 -4.29
C LEU A 180 -2.24 0.00 -4.08
N PHE A 181 -2.66 -0.24 -2.84
CA PHE A 181 -3.66 -1.24 -2.46
C PHE A 181 -4.96 -1.07 -3.23
N ASP A 182 -5.48 0.14 -3.32
CA ASP A 182 -6.73 0.39 -4.04
C ASP A 182 -6.63 0.05 -5.53
N HIS A 183 -5.47 0.33 -6.15
CA HIS A 183 -5.23 -0.02 -7.54
C HIS A 183 -5.09 -1.54 -7.74
N ILE A 184 -4.44 -2.24 -6.80
CA ILE A 184 -4.37 -3.70 -6.79
C ILE A 184 -5.77 -4.30 -6.65
N LEU A 185 -6.61 -3.78 -5.73
CA LEU A 185 -8.01 -4.18 -5.58
C LEU A 185 -8.80 -3.96 -6.87
N ALA A 186 -8.58 -2.84 -7.56
CA ALA A 186 -9.26 -2.54 -8.81
C ALA A 186 -8.93 -3.60 -9.88
N ILE A 187 -7.64 -3.88 -10.12
CA ILE A 187 -7.22 -4.90 -11.08
C ILE A 187 -7.72 -6.29 -10.67
N SER A 188 -7.53 -6.67 -9.41
CA SER A 188 -7.91 -8.01 -8.93
C SER A 188 -9.42 -8.24 -8.96
N SER A 189 -10.25 -7.22 -8.75
CA SER A 189 -11.70 -7.36 -8.86
C SER A 189 -12.14 -7.90 -10.22
N CYS A 190 -11.45 -7.50 -11.30
CA CYS A 190 -11.72 -8.02 -12.64
C CYS A 190 -11.25 -9.47 -12.80
N ALA A 191 -10.18 -9.86 -12.12
CA ALA A 191 -9.64 -11.23 -12.16
C ALA A 191 -10.58 -12.26 -11.50
N ARG A 192 -11.43 -11.82 -10.55
CA ARG A 192 -12.39 -12.70 -9.86
C ARG A 192 -13.15 -13.57 -10.87
N GLN A 193 -13.65 -12.99 -11.97
CA GLN A 193 -14.50 -13.73 -12.92
C GLN A 193 -13.84 -14.97 -13.53
N ALA A 194 -12.50 -15.04 -13.54
CA ALA A 194 -11.75 -16.18 -14.05
C ALA A 194 -11.95 -17.47 -13.23
N PHE A 195 -12.39 -17.34 -11.97
CA PHE A 195 -12.72 -18.47 -11.09
C PHE A 195 -14.13 -19.03 -11.32
N GLN A 196 -14.97 -18.32 -12.08
CA GLN A 196 -16.34 -18.73 -12.41
C GLN A 196 -17.16 -19.05 -11.14
N ASN A 197 -17.71 -20.27 -11.02
CA ASN A 197 -18.46 -20.75 -9.87
C ASN A 197 -17.63 -21.68 -8.97
N GLU A 198 -16.32 -21.81 -9.22
CA GLU A 198 -15.42 -22.62 -8.42
C GLU A 198 -14.68 -21.75 -7.41
N GLY A 199 -14.50 -22.27 -6.19
CA GLY A 199 -13.65 -21.60 -5.23
C GLY A 199 -12.19 -21.63 -5.67
N GLY A 200 -11.43 -20.69 -5.13
CA GLY A 200 -10.02 -20.55 -5.47
C GLY A 200 -9.41 -19.32 -4.82
N ILE A 201 -8.10 -19.21 -4.98
CA ILE A 201 -7.29 -18.13 -4.43
C ILE A 201 -6.53 -17.43 -5.55
N LEU A 202 -6.55 -16.10 -5.54
CA LEU A 202 -5.64 -15.25 -6.30
C LEU A 202 -4.65 -14.61 -5.33
N ILE A 203 -3.37 -14.95 -5.50
CA ILE A 203 -2.26 -14.42 -4.73
C ILE A 203 -1.62 -13.32 -5.56
N MET A 204 -1.35 -12.16 -4.95
CA MET A 204 -0.59 -11.07 -5.56
C MET A 204 0.42 -10.51 -4.56
N THR A 205 1.50 -9.88 -5.05
CA THR A 205 2.41 -9.11 -4.19
C THR A 205 1.88 -7.70 -3.93
N GLY A 206 2.09 -7.19 -2.72
CA GLY A 206 1.67 -5.84 -2.30
C GLY A 206 2.59 -4.72 -2.76
N ASP A 207 3.66 -5.01 -3.52
CA ASP A 207 4.64 -4.02 -3.98
C ASP A 207 4.74 -3.87 -5.50
N VAL A 208 3.80 -4.49 -6.23
CA VAL A 208 3.69 -4.37 -7.68
C VAL A 208 2.27 -3.95 -8.02
N LEU A 209 2.14 -3.00 -8.94
CA LEU A 209 0.89 -2.74 -9.63
C LEU A 209 0.94 -3.37 -11.04
N PRO A 210 0.29 -4.53 -11.25
CA PRO A 210 0.24 -5.17 -12.56
C PRO A 210 -0.91 -4.57 -13.37
N CYS A 211 -0.58 -3.64 -14.27
CA CYS A 211 -1.57 -2.98 -15.12
C CYS A 211 -1.82 -3.82 -16.38
N PHE A 212 -2.83 -4.68 -16.34
CA PHE A 212 -3.34 -5.42 -17.50
C PHE A 212 -4.85 -5.61 -17.39
N ASP A 213 -5.51 -5.96 -18.50
CA ASP A 213 -6.94 -6.23 -18.50
C ASP A 213 -7.24 -7.61 -17.90
N ALA A 214 -7.30 -7.68 -16.58
CA ALA A 214 -7.51 -8.91 -15.83
C ALA A 214 -8.87 -9.58 -16.08
N SER A 215 -9.81 -8.93 -16.78
CA SER A 215 -11.02 -9.59 -17.27
C SER A 215 -10.71 -10.70 -18.29
N ASN A 216 -9.55 -10.65 -18.95
CA ASN A 216 -9.15 -11.65 -19.93
C ASN A 216 -8.39 -12.82 -19.30
N LEU A 217 -8.18 -12.81 -17.98
CA LEU A 217 -7.49 -13.89 -17.29
C LEU A 217 -8.24 -15.21 -17.50
N VAL A 218 -7.55 -16.19 -18.07
CA VAL A 218 -8.05 -17.56 -18.25
C VAL A 218 -7.27 -18.47 -17.32
N LEU A 219 -8.00 -19.21 -16.49
CA LEU A 219 -7.41 -20.19 -15.58
C LEU A 219 -7.66 -21.60 -16.13
N PRO A 220 -6.65 -22.49 -16.17
CA PRO A 220 -6.86 -23.90 -16.48
C PRO A 220 -7.68 -24.60 -15.39
N GLU A 221 -8.48 -25.61 -15.75
CA GLU A 221 -9.28 -26.39 -14.79
C GLU A 221 -8.39 -27.17 -13.83
N ASP A 222 -8.82 -27.27 -12.56
CA ASP A 222 -8.16 -28.10 -11.53
C ASP A 222 -6.65 -27.85 -11.36
N ALA A 223 -6.16 -26.63 -11.64
CA ALA A 223 -4.73 -26.33 -11.71
C ALA A 223 -4.35 -25.00 -11.04
N SER A 224 -3.05 -24.80 -10.87
CA SER A 224 -2.47 -23.50 -10.57
C SER A 224 -2.00 -22.78 -11.85
N CYS A 225 -1.96 -21.46 -11.80
CA CYS A 225 -1.57 -20.61 -12.91
C CYS A 225 -0.73 -19.44 -12.40
N VAL A 226 0.43 -19.21 -13.02
CA VAL A 226 1.30 -18.05 -12.77
C VAL A 226 1.09 -17.05 -13.90
N VAL A 227 0.79 -15.80 -13.58
CA VAL A 227 0.78 -14.74 -14.61
C VAL A 227 2.22 -14.33 -14.90
N THR A 228 2.57 -14.25 -16.17
CA THR A 228 3.90 -13.86 -16.63
C THR A 228 3.84 -12.71 -17.61
N VAL A 229 4.96 -12.03 -17.79
CA VAL A 229 5.13 -11.00 -18.82
C VAL A 229 6.49 -11.19 -19.49
N PRO A 230 6.61 -11.04 -20.83
CA PRO A 230 7.91 -11.12 -21.48
C PRO A 230 8.77 -9.88 -21.17
N ILE A 231 9.93 -10.11 -20.55
CA ILE A 231 10.88 -9.07 -20.11
C ILE A 231 12.25 -9.26 -20.75
N THR A 232 13.08 -8.23 -20.71
CA THR A 232 14.47 -8.29 -21.20
C THR A 232 15.37 -9.11 -20.26
N VAL A 233 16.41 -9.71 -20.83
CA VAL A 233 17.33 -10.62 -20.13
C VAL A 233 18.07 -9.96 -18.95
N ASP A 234 18.38 -8.66 -19.06
CA ASP A 234 19.02 -7.89 -17.99
C ASP A 234 18.13 -7.79 -16.75
N ILE A 235 16.83 -7.54 -16.93
CA ILE A 235 15.88 -7.56 -15.82
C ILE A 235 15.74 -8.99 -15.29
N ALA A 236 15.59 -10.00 -16.17
CA ALA A 236 15.40 -11.40 -15.79
C ALA A 236 16.44 -11.91 -14.78
N SER A 237 17.70 -11.48 -14.90
CA SER A 237 18.80 -11.85 -13.99
C SER A 237 18.58 -11.50 -12.52
N ASN A 238 17.66 -10.60 -12.22
CA ASN A 238 17.36 -10.16 -10.85
C ASN A 238 16.05 -10.74 -10.29
N HIS A 239 15.33 -11.54 -11.09
CA HIS A 239 13.98 -11.99 -10.79
C HIS A 239 13.77 -13.50 -11.06
N GLY A 240 12.58 -14.01 -10.72
CA GLY A 240 12.14 -15.36 -11.07
C GLY A 240 11.72 -15.43 -12.54
N VAL A 241 12.13 -16.49 -13.23
CA VAL A 241 11.85 -16.75 -14.65
C VAL A 241 11.11 -18.07 -14.81
N ILE A 242 10.00 -18.04 -15.54
CA ILE A 242 9.21 -19.23 -15.88
C ILE A 242 9.70 -19.80 -17.22
N VAL A 243 9.95 -21.10 -17.25
CA VAL A 243 10.17 -21.83 -18.50
C VAL A 243 8.87 -22.54 -18.85
N ALA A 244 8.23 -22.11 -19.93
CA ALA A 244 6.95 -22.64 -20.39
C ALA A 244 7.12 -23.53 -21.63
N SER A 245 6.28 -24.56 -21.73
CA SER A 245 6.24 -25.47 -22.87
C SER A 245 5.87 -24.75 -24.16
N GLN A 246 6.22 -25.33 -25.31
CA GLN A 246 5.86 -24.79 -26.63
C GLN A 246 4.43 -25.17 -27.10
N SER A 247 3.60 -25.75 -26.22
CA SER A 247 2.24 -26.19 -26.55
C SER A 247 1.22 -25.07 -26.34
N ARG A 248 1.04 -24.21 -27.36
CA ARG A 248 0.33 -22.93 -27.21
C ARG A 248 -1.19 -23.03 -27.39
N ILE A 249 -1.96 -22.54 -26.41
CA ILE A 249 -3.28 -21.95 -26.67
C ILE A 249 -3.05 -20.46 -26.91
N LEU A 250 -3.32 -19.98 -28.13
CA LEU A 250 -3.02 -18.63 -28.57
C LEU A 250 -4.29 -17.79 -28.70
N ASP A 251 -4.31 -16.66 -28.00
CA ASP A 251 -5.13 -15.47 -28.31
C ASP A 251 -4.18 -14.34 -28.76
N GLU A 252 -4.71 -13.31 -29.42
CA GLU A 252 -3.89 -12.14 -29.79
C GLU A 252 -3.28 -11.44 -28.57
N LYS A 253 -3.90 -11.55 -27.39
CA LYS A 253 -3.52 -10.82 -26.17
C LYS A 253 -2.81 -11.65 -25.10
N PHE A 254 -2.93 -12.98 -25.14
CA PHE A 254 -2.34 -13.85 -24.13
C PHE A 254 -2.05 -15.26 -24.66
N SER A 255 -1.21 -16.00 -23.94
CA SER A 255 -1.06 -17.45 -24.10
C SER A 255 -1.19 -18.18 -22.77
N VAL A 256 -1.61 -19.44 -22.82
CA VAL A 256 -1.61 -20.33 -21.64
C VAL A 256 -0.80 -21.58 -21.96
N ASP A 257 0.30 -21.77 -21.24
CA ASP A 257 1.30 -22.80 -21.53
C ASP A 257 1.67 -23.57 -20.25
N LEU A 258 1.97 -24.87 -20.34
CA LEU A 258 2.42 -25.65 -19.19
C LEU A 258 3.78 -25.12 -18.69
N VAL A 259 3.98 -25.02 -17.38
CA VAL A 259 5.29 -24.67 -16.82
C VAL A 259 6.17 -25.92 -16.72
N GLU A 260 7.32 -25.88 -17.39
CA GLU A 260 8.29 -26.97 -17.42
C GLU A 260 9.40 -26.79 -16.37
N ASN A 261 9.78 -25.54 -16.07
CA ASN A 261 10.84 -25.25 -15.11
C ASN A 261 10.71 -23.84 -14.52
N LEU A 262 11.42 -23.61 -13.41
CA LEU A 262 11.52 -22.32 -12.70
C LEU A 262 13.00 -21.96 -12.55
N LEU A 263 13.38 -20.70 -12.75
CA LEU A 263 14.75 -20.25 -12.57
C LEU A 263 14.77 -19.01 -11.69
N GLN A 264 15.55 -19.05 -10.61
CA GLN A 264 15.63 -17.94 -9.67
C GLN A 264 16.91 -17.13 -9.90
N LYS A 265 16.74 -15.86 -10.32
CA LYS A 265 17.84 -14.94 -10.64
C LYS A 265 18.90 -15.55 -11.55
N PRO A 266 18.49 -16.13 -12.69
CA PRO A 266 19.39 -16.89 -13.52
C PRO A 266 20.44 -16.01 -14.20
N CYS A 267 21.63 -16.56 -14.43
CA CYS A 267 22.57 -15.95 -15.38
C CYS A 267 22.15 -16.23 -16.83
N VAL A 268 22.78 -15.53 -17.78
CA VAL A 268 22.46 -15.67 -19.21
C VAL A 268 22.70 -17.10 -19.69
N GLU A 269 23.77 -17.75 -19.21
CA GLU A 269 24.09 -19.13 -19.56
C GLU A 269 23.01 -20.11 -19.08
N GLU A 270 22.45 -19.88 -17.90
CA GLU A 270 21.35 -20.69 -17.36
C GLU A 270 20.06 -20.51 -18.18
N LEU A 271 19.75 -19.28 -18.61
CA LEU A 271 18.61 -18.99 -19.47
C LEU A 271 18.70 -19.74 -20.80
N ILE A 272 19.87 -19.73 -21.44
CA ILE A 272 20.12 -20.44 -22.70
C ILE A 272 20.03 -21.95 -22.48
N LYS A 273 20.72 -22.48 -21.46
CA LYS A 273 20.78 -23.91 -21.15
C LYS A 273 19.38 -24.52 -20.96
N HIS A 274 18.48 -23.79 -20.32
CA HIS A 274 17.13 -24.25 -20.03
C HIS A 274 16.08 -23.77 -21.04
N GLN A 275 16.50 -23.22 -22.19
CA GLN A 275 15.61 -22.74 -23.25
C GLN A 275 14.55 -21.72 -22.75
N ALA A 276 14.93 -20.87 -21.80
CA ALA A 276 14.04 -19.88 -21.19
C ALA A 276 13.84 -18.61 -22.03
N ILE A 277 14.60 -18.48 -23.13
CA ILE A 277 14.56 -17.32 -24.03
C ILE A 277 13.57 -17.60 -25.16
N LEU A 278 12.58 -16.72 -25.30
CA LEU A 278 11.55 -16.75 -26.33
C LEU A 278 12.13 -16.37 -27.70
N GLU A 279 11.37 -16.64 -28.77
CA GLU A 279 11.75 -16.32 -30.16
C GLU A 279 12.07 -14.83 -30.38
N ASP A 280 11.48 -13.94 -29.59
CA ASP A 280 11.72 -12.48 -29.66
C ASP A 280 12.89 -12.00 -28.79
N GLY A 281 13.64 -12.93 -28.16
CA GLY A 281 14.80 -12.64 -27.32
C GLY A 281 14.48 -12.24 -25.88
N ARG A 282 13.21 -12.30 -25.46
CA ARG A 282 12.77 -12.01 -24.08
C ARG A 282 12.59 -13.29 -23.25
N THR A 283 12.37 -13.14 -21.96
CA THR A 283 12.10 -14.25 -21.02
C THR A 283 10.78 -14.02 -20.29
N LEU A 284 10.09 -15.08 -19.86
CA LEU A 284 8.86 -14.94 -19.07
C LEU A 284 9.19 -14.65 -17.60
N LEU A 285 8.93 -13.42 -17.18
CA LEU A 285 9.07 -12.98 -15.78
C LEU A 285 7.92 -13.52 -14.94
N ASP A 286 8.21 -14.06 -13.75
CA ASP A 286 7.19 -14.25 -12.72
C ASP A 286 6.76 -12.89 -12.16
N THR A 287 5.47 -12.54 -12.32
CA THR A 287 4.95 -11.26 -11.82
C THR A 287 4.57 -11.31 -10.33
N GLY A 288 4.68 -12.48 -9.68
CA GLY A 288 4.20 -12.69 -8.32
C GLY A 288 2.67 -12.76 -8.22
N ILE A 289 1.99 -13.07 -9.34
CA ILE A 289 0.54 -13.29 -9.38
C ILE A 289 0.31 -14.78 -9.64
N ILE A 290 -0.31 -15.45 -8.68
CA ILE A 290 -0.56 -16.89 -8.74
C ILE A 290 -2.04 -17.14 -8.47
N ALA A 291 -2.71 -17.85 -9.35
CA ALA A 291 -4.08 -18.28 -9.17
C ALA A 291 -4.13 -19.80 -8.97
N VAL A 292 -5.00 -20.28 -8.08
CA VAL A 292 -5.23 -21.72 -7.88
C VAL A 292 -6.73 -21.95 -7.79
N ARG A 293 -7.27 -22.87 -8.62
CA ARG A 293 -8.70 -23.19 -8.65
C ARG A 293 -8.97 -24.70 -8.71
N GLY A 294 -10.22 -25.10 -8.46
CA GLY A 294 -10.66 -26.49 -8.57
C GLY A 294 -9.94 -27.44 -7.60
N LYS A 295 -9.61 -28.65 -8.02
CA LYS A 295 -8.95 -29.67 -7.17
C LYS A 295 -7.59 -29.22 -6.63
N ALA A 296 -6.80 -28.47 -7.41
CA ALA A 296 -5.54 -27.90 -6.93
C ALA A 296 -5.75 -26.98 -5.72
N TRP A 297 -6.85 -26.21 -5.73
CA TRP A 297 -7.23 -25.37 -4.59
C TRP A 297 -7.65 -26.19 -3.38
N VAL A 298 -8.40 -27.27 -3.57
CA VAL A 298 -8.80 -28.18 -2.48
C VAL A 298 -7.58 -28.80 -1.80
N ASP A 299 -6.60 -29.28 -2.56
CA ASP A 299 -5.39 -29.89 -1.99
C ASP A 299 -4.48 -28.86 -1.31
N LEU A 300 -4.36 -27.64 -1.86
CA LEU A 300 -3.67 -26.54 -1.20
C LEU A 300 -4.36 -26.14 0.12
N SER A 301 -5.69 -26.05 0.11
CA SER A 301 -6.50 -25.79 1.31
C SER A 301 -6.31 -26.89 2.36
N THR A 302 -6.29 -28.15 1.93
CA THR A 302 -6.06 -29.30 2.82
C THR A 302 -4.69 -29.22 3.48
N LEU A 303 -3.64 -28.92 2.70
CA LEU A 303 -2.29 -28.72 3.22
C LEU A 303 -2.25 -27.55 4.22
N ALA A 304 -2.87 -26.43 3.89
CA ALA A 304 -2.94 -25.26 4.76
C ALA A 304 -3.66 -25.56 6.08
N CYS A 305 -4.79 -26.27 6.03
CA CYS A 305 -5.54 -26.65 7.24
C CYS A 305 -4.76 -27.60 8.18
N SER A 306 -3.65 -28.18 7.73
CA SER A 306 -2.76 -29.02 8.53
C SER A 306 -1.33 -28.47 8.67
N CYS A 307 -1.09 -27.18 8.39
CA CYS A 307 0.27 -26.65 8.27
C CYS A 307 0.95 -26.26 9.59
N GLU A 308 0.29 -26.38 10.75
CA GLU A 308 0.85 -25.97 12.05
C GLU A 308 2.18 -26.66 12.40
N PRO A 309 2.37 -27.98 12.18
CA PRO A 309 3.65 -28.63 12.41
C PRO A 309 4.75 -28.08 11.49
N MET A 310 4.41 -27.82 10.21
CA MET A 310 5.33 -27.27 9.22
C MET A 310 5.84 -25.88 9.64
N ILE A 311 4.91 -25.01 10.07
CA ILE A 311 5.23 -23.66 10.56
C ILE A 311 6.11 -23.73 11.81
N SER A 312 5.79 -24.66 12.72
CA SER A 312 6.57 -24.85 13.96
C SER A 312 8.01 -25.26 13.66
N GLU A 313 8.21 -26.20 12.72
CA GLU A 313 9.55 -26.62 12.28
C GLU A 313 10.33 -25.47 11.63
N LEU A 314 9.69 -24.62 10.81
CA LEU A 314 10.33 -23.45 10.21
C LEU A 314 10.79 -22.45 11.27
N MET A 315 9.97 -22.19 12.29
CA MET A 315 10.31 -21.30 13.39
C MET A 315 11.47 -21.84 14.24
N GLU A 316 11.43 -23.12 14.60
CA GLU A 316 12.49 -23.79 15.37
C GLU A 316 13.82 -23.81 14.61
N SER A 317 13.77 -24.09 13.31
CA SER A 317 14.96 -24.12 12.45
C SER A 317 15.40 -22.75 11.93
N LYS A 318 14.65 -21.68 12.20
CA LYS A 318 14.85 -20.32 11.68
C LYS A 318 15.01 -20.29 10.15
N LYS A 319 14.19 -21.09 9.46
CA LYS A 319 14.16 -21.17 8.00
C LYS A 319 12.89 -20.53 7.46
N GLU A 320 12.97 -20.11 6.21
CA GLU A 320 11.85 -19.50 5.48
C GLU A 320 11.43 -20.44 4.33
N MET A 321 10.13 -20.55 4.07
CA MET A 321 9.57 -21.22 2.88
C MET A 321 9.15 -20.17 1.84
N SER A 322 9.69 -20.26 0.64
CA SER A 322 9.44 -19.35 -0.48
C SER A 322 8.18 -19.74 -1.26
N LEU A 323 7.33 -18.76 -1.57
CA LEU A 323 6.17 -18.98 -2.45
C LEU A 323 6.62 -19.48 -3.83
N TYR A 324 7.64 -18.85 -4.42
CA TYR A 324 8.13 -19.19 -5.76
C TYR A 324 9.00 -20.45 -5.75
N GLU A 325 10.00 -20.52 -4.86
CA GLU A 325 10.99 -21.58 -4.89
C GLU A 325 10.52 -22.88 -4.23
N ASP A 326 9.56 -22.83 -3.30
CA ASP A 326 9.09 -24.02 -2.59
C ASP A 326 7.65 -24.38 -3.00
N LEU A 327 6.67 -23.50 -2.76
CA LEU A 327 5.26 -23.83 -2.97
C LEU A 327 4.91 -23.99 -4.46
N VAL A 328 5.29 -23.03 -5.32
CA VAL A 328 5.06 -23.14 -6.78
C VAL A 328 5.91 -24.26 -7.38
N ALA A 329 7.15 -24.42 -6.92
CA ALA A 329 8.03 -25.50 -7.37
C ALA A 329 7.45 -26.90 -7.10
N ALA A 330 6.61 -27.06 -6.09
CA ALA A 330 5.93 -28.33 -5.82
C ALA A 330 5.05 -28.78 -6.99
N TRP A 331 4.47 -27.86 -7.76
CA TRP A 331 3.69 -28.16 -8.98
C TRP A 331 4.55 -28.35 -10.23
N VAL A 332 5.88 -28.19 -10.14
CA VAL A 332 6.80 -28.28 -11.29
C VAL A 332 7.67 -29.53 -11.16
N PRO A 333 7.40 -30.61 -11.92
CA PRO A 333 8.12 -31.89 -11.79
C PRO A 333 9.65 -31.76 -11.89
N ALA A 334 10.16 -30.86 -12.74
CA ALA A 334 11.60 -30.61 -12.89
C ALA A 334 12.29 -30.09 -11.60
N LYS A 335 11.50 -29.64 -10.60
CA LYS A 335 12.00 -29.17 -9.31
C LYS A 335 11.88 -30.17 -8.18
N HIS A 336 11.20 -31.31 -8.37
CA HIS A 336 10.89 -32.22 -7.27
C HIS A 336 12.15 -32.79 -6.59
N ASP A 337 13.17 -33.20 -7.35
CA ASP A 337 14.40 -33.75 -6.78
C ASP A 337 15.16 -32.73 -5.94
N TRP A 338 15.22 -31.48 -6.41
CA TRP A 338 15.83 -30.37 -5.67
C TRP A 338 14.99 -29.99 -4.44
N LEU A 339 13.66 -29.95 -4.58
CA LEU A 339 12.74 -29.56 -3.52
C LEU A 339 12.75 -30.57 -2.38
N ARG A 340 12.78 -31.88 -2.65
CA ARG A 340 12.86 -32.94 -1.62
C ARG A 340 14.08 -32.86 -0.71
N LEU A 341 15.14 -32.16 -1.12
CA LEU A 341 16.32 -31.90 -0.29
C LEU A 341 16.13 -30.73 0.69
N ARG A 342 15.07 -29.94 0.51
CA ARG A 342 14.73 -28.79 1.36
C ARG A 342 13.81 -29.20 2.49
N VAL A 343 13.77 -28.33 3.50
CA VAL A 343 12.87 -28.46 4.64
C VAL A 343 11.43 -28.43 4.12
N LEU A 344 10.62 -29.41 4.55
CA LEU A 344 9.22 -29.62 4.14
C LEU A 344 9.00 -29.98 2.66
N GLY A 345 10.05 -30.09 1.85
CA GLY A 345 9.92 -30.27 0.41
C GLY A 345 9.25 -31.59 -0.01
N SER A 346 9.50 -32.68 0.71
CA SER A 346 8.82 -33.96 0.47
C SER A 346 7.31 -33.84 0.70
N GLU A 347 6.89 -33.20 1.78
CA GLU A 347 5.47 -33.00 2.09
C GLU A 347 4.77 -32.15 1.02
N LEU A 348 5.43 -31.07 0.56
CA LEU A 348 4.91 -30.25 -0.53
C LEU A 348 4.73 -31.05 -1.82
N VAL A 349 5.75 -31.81 -2.22
CA VAL A 349 5.69 -32.62 -3.45
C VAL A 349 4.62 -33.71 -3.36
N ASP A 350 4.49 -34.39 -2.22
CA ASP A 350 3.52 -35.47 -2.04
C ASP A 350 2.08 -34.96 -2.08
N LYS A 351 1.82 -33.77 -1.54
CA LYS A 351 0.47 -33.17 -1.50
C LYS A 351 0.09 -32.44 -2.78
N LEU A 352 1.02 -31.68 -3.36
CA LEU A 352 0.75 -30.77 -4.47
C LEU A 352 1.24 -31.28 -5.82
N GLY A 353 2.28 -32.12 -5.86
CA GLY A 353 2.98 -32.52 -7.09
C GLY A 353 2.18 -33.37 -8.08
N LYS A 354 0.96 -33.79 -7.72
CA LYS A 354 0.00 -34.43 -8.64
C LYS A 354 -0.68 -33.42 -9.58
N HIS A 355 -0.66 -32.14 -9.24
CA HIS A 355 -1.24 -31.06 -10.05
C HIS A 355 -0.22 -30.41 -10.96
N LYS A 356 -0.72 -29.76 -12.01
CA LYS A 356 0.09 -29.00 -12.96
C LYS A 356 -0.01 -27.51 -12.65
N VAL A 357 1.04 -26.78 -13.00
CA VAL A 357 1.05 -25.33 -13.05
C VAL A 357 1.19 -24.84 -14.49
N PHE A 358 0.43 -23.80 -14.83
CA PHE A 358 0.46 -23.17 -16.14
C PHE A 358 0.95 -21.72 -16.04
N SER A 359 1.42 -21.18 -17.16
CA SER A 359 1.78 -19.77 -17.31
C SER A 359 0.71 -19.09 -18.15
N TYR A 360 0.06 -18.06 -17.61
CA TYR A 360 -0.73 -17.11 -18.40
C TYR A 360 0.18 -15.95 -18.77
N CYS A 361 0.62 -15.89 -20.03
CA CYS A 361 1.47 -14.82 -20.52
C CYS A 361 0.62 -13.61 -20.90
N ALA A 362 0.71 -12.53 -20.12
CA ALA A 362 0.01 -11.28 -20.36
C ALA A 362 0.90 -10.32 -21.17
N TYR A 363 0.81 -10.37 -22.51
CA TYR A 363 1.69 -9.59 -23.40
C TYR A 363 1.57 -8.07 -23.22
N ASP A 364 0.38 -7.60 -22.85
CA ASP A 364 0.07 -6.18 -22.65
C ASP A 364 0.25 -5.71 -21.19
N LEU A 365 0.81 -6.55 -20.31
CA LEU A 365 0.98 -6.22 -18.90
C LEU A 365 2.07 -5.16 -18.70
N PHE A 366 1.71 -4.08 -18.03
CA PHE A 366 2.65 -3.08 -17.53
C PHE A 366 2.98 -3.37 -16.07
N PHE A 367 4.24 -3.72 -15.82
CA PHE A 367 4.74 -4.11 -14.51
C PHE A 367 5.36 -2.91 -13.78
N LEU A 368 4.64 -2.33 -12.83
CA LEU A 368 5.12 -1.19 -12.03
C LEU A 368 5.55 -1.69 -10.65
N HIS A 369 6.86 -1.75 -10.41
CA HIS A 369 7.45 -2.24 -9.16
C HIS A 369 7.79 -1.07 -8.22
N PHE A 370 7.33 -1.13 -6.97
CA PHE A 370 7.55 -0.12 -5.93
C PHE A 370 8.55 -0.64 -4.88
N GLY A 371 9.74 -1.06 -5.36
CA GLY A 371 10.75 -1.70 -4.53
C GLY A 371 11.70 -0.76 -3.79
N THR A 372 11.80 0.50 -4.24
CA THR A 372 12.71 1.54 -3.77
C THR A 372 12.02 2.90 -3.75
N SER A 373 12.53 3.85 -2.94
CA SER A 373 11.97 5.20 -2.88
C SER A 373 12.06 5.95 -4.21
N SER A 374 13.11 5.70 -5.00
CA SER A 374 13.28 6.28 -6.33
C SER A 374 12.25 5.77 -7.33
N GLU A 375 12.00 4.45 -7.38
CA GLU A 375 10.96 3.86 -8.23
C GLU A 375 9.58 4.46 -7.91
N VAL A 376 9.26 4.70 -6.62
CA VAL A 376 8.00 5.33 -6.22
C VAL A 376 7.83 6.70 -6.89
N LEU A 377 8.87 7.54 -6.89
CA LEU A 377 8.82 8.85 -7.55
C LEU A 377 8.79 8.72 -9.07
N GLU A 378 9.62 7.86 -9.66
CA GLU A 378 9.71 7.64 -11.11
C GLU A 378 8.34 7.25 -11.71
N HIS A 379 7.60 6.37 -11.04
CA HIS A 379 6.27 5.98 -11.46
C HIS A 379 5.28 7.17 -11.47
N MET A 380 5.45 8.14 -10.57
CA MET A 380 4.61 9.34 -10.50
C MET A 380 5.06 10.50 -11.42
N THR A 381 6.29 10.48 -11.92
CA THR A 381 6.86 11.61 -12.67
C THR A 381 7.02 11.31 -14.17
N GLU A 382 7.29 10.06 -14.54
CA GLU A 382 7.57 9.67 -15.92
C GLU A 382 6.49 8.77 -16.53
N THR A 383 6.42 7.52 -16.09
CA THR A 383 5.67 6.44 -16.76
C THR A 383 4.18 6.71 -16.79
N CYS A 384 3.63 7.25 -15.70
CA CYS A 384 2.21 7.47 -15.51
C CYS A 384 1.87 8.92 -15.09
N SER A 385 2.74 9.88 -15.40
CA SER A 385 2.63 11.30 -15.01
C SER A 385 1.26 11.93 -15.27
N GLU A 386 0.59 11.57 -16.36
CA GLU A 386 -0.74 12.09 -16.73
C GLU A 386 -1.87 11.61 -15.80
N LEU A 387 -1.69 10.44 -15.18
CA LEU A 387 -2.64 9.86 -14.23
C LEU A 387 -2.58 10.54 -12.86
N VAL A 388 -1.44 11.15 -12.53
CA VAL A 388 -1.14 11.66 -11.19
C VAL A 388 -1.92 12.93 -10.89
N GLY A 389 -2.78 12.87 -9.88
CA GLY A 389 -3.36 14.04 -9.23
C GLY A 389 -2.32 14.71 -8.32
N ARG A 390 -1.59 15.70 -8.86
CA ARG A 390 -0.48 16.38 -8.15
C ARG A 390 -0.90 17.26 -6.98
N ARG A 391 -2.18 17.63 -6.90
CA ARG A 391 -2.77 18.41 -5.81
C ARG A 391 -4.07 17.73 -5.43
N HIS A 392 -4.08 17.00 -4.32
CA HIS A 392 -5.25 16.23 -3.91
C HIS A 392 -5.43 16.32 -2.40
N LEU A 393 -6.63 16.74 -1.97
CA LEU A 393 -6.94 17.00 -0.56
C LEU A 393 -5.85 17.82 0.13
N CYS A 394 -5.48 18.96 -0.44
CA CYS A 394 -4.41 19.79 0.09
C CYS A 394 -4.84 21.25 0.25
N SER A 395 -4.20 21.95 1.18
CA SER A 395 -4.27 23.41 1.32
C SER A 395 -2.91 24.00 0.98
N ILE A 396 -2.88 24.90 0.00
CA ILE A 396 -1.66 25.55 -0.50
C ILE A 396 -1.90 27.05 -0.58
N PRO A 397 -0.87 27.88 -0.32
CA PRO A 397 -1.02 29.32 -0.37
C PRO A 397 -1.02 29.81 -1.82
N ALA A 398 -1.33 31.09 -2.02
CA ALA A 398 -1.22 31.72 -3.34
C ALA A 398 0.23 31.61 -3.88
N THR A 399 0.37 31.50 -5.20
CA THR A 399 1.67 31.30 -5.87
C THR A 399 2.70 32.39 -5.61
N THR A 400 2.28 33.60 -5.25
CA THR A 400 3.18 34.70 -4.88
C THR A 400 3.77 34.57 -3.49
N ALA A 401 3.19 33.71 -2.64
CA ALA A 401 3.55 33.57 -1.22
C ALA A 401 4.49 32.38 -0.95
N SER A 402 4.59 31.42 -1.88
CA SER A 402 5.42 30.21 -1.76
C SER A 402 5.90 29.75 -3.13
N ASP A 403 7.15 29.28 -3.21
CA ASP A 403 7.74 28.75 -4.45
C ASP A 403 7.56 27.23 -4.51
N ILE A 404 6.46 26.79 -5.10
CA ILE A 404 6.08 25.38 -5.19
C ILE A 404 6.09 24.95 -6.64
N ALA A 405 7.00 24.05 -7.01
CA ALA A 405 7.08 23.49 -8.35
C ALA A 405 5.76 22.86 -8.79
N SER A 406 5.39 23.06 -10.06
CA SER A 406 4.16 22.50 -10.65
C SER A 406 4.18 20.97 -10.71
N SER A 407 5.37 20.37 -10.84
CA SER A 407 5.60 18.93 -10.86
C SER A 407 5.62 18.29 -9.47
N ALA A 408 5.78 19.06 -8.39
CA ALA A 408 5.65 18.53 -7.03
C ALA A 408 4.30 17.83 -6.84
N ILE A 409 4.20 16.89 -5.91
CA ILE A 409 3.00 16.12 -5.61
C ILE A 409 2.65 16.38 -4.15
N ILE A 410 1.51 17.03 -3.91
CA ILE A 410 1.07 17.45 -2.57
C ILE A 410 -0.27 16.76 -2.29
N LEU A 411 -0.25 15.84 -1.34
CA LEU A 411 -1.35 14.94 -1.04
C LEU A 411 -1.67 15.02 0.45
N SER A 412 -2.95 15.21 0.79
CA SER A 412 -3.40 15.23 2.20
C SER A 412 -2.55 16.15 3.08
N SER A 413 -2.13 17.32 2.57
CA SER A 413 -1.12 18.16 3.22
C SER A 413 -1.51 19.63 3.25
N LYS A 414 -1.03 20.34 4.26
CA LYS A 414 -1.19 21.79 4.43
C LYS A 414 0.15 22.50 4.31
N ILE A 415 0.26 23.42 3.36
CA ILE A 415 1.44 24.23 3.12
C ILE A 415 1.08 25.69 3.44
N GLU A 416 1.86 26.34 4.29
CA GLU A 416 1.71 27.76 4.62
C GLU A 416 2.61 28.66 3.74
N PRO A 417 2.36 29.99 3.70
CA PRO A 417 3.27 30.96 3.07
C PRO A 417 4.73 30.83 3.52
N GLY A 418 5.66 31.05 2.60
CA GLY A 418 7.12 31.05 2.86
C GLY A 418 7.80 29.69 2.69
N VAL A 419 7.05 28.63 2.39
CA VAL A 419 7.58 27.30 2.08
C VAL A 419 8.02 27.23 0.61
N SER A 420 9.10 26.50 0.33
CA SER A 420 9.51 26.19 -1.06
C SER A 420 9.64 24.68 -1.27
N ILE A 421 9.21 24.20 -2.44
CA ILE A 421 9.16 22.77 -2.78
C ILE A 421 9.66 22.59 -4.21
N GLY A 422 10.75 21.84 -4.36
CA GLY A 422 11.37 21.53 -5.64
C GLY A 422 10.57 20.56 -6.51
N GLU A 423 11.08 20.35 -7.73
CA GLU A 423 10.45 19.54 -8.76
C GLU A 423 10.35 18.07 -8.34
N ASP A 424 9.29 17.39 -8.77
CA ASP A 424 9.15 15.93 -8.64
C ASP A 424 9.23 15.39 -7.20
N SER A 425 8.99 16.25 -6.21
CA SER A 425 8.95 15.90 -4.79
C SER A 425 7.56 15.46 -4.33
N LEU A 426 7.50 14.49 -3.43
CA LEU A 426 6.27 13.99 -2.82
C LEU A 426 6.11 14.53 -1.39
N ILE A 427 5.06 15.29 -1.14
CA ILE A 427 4.64 15.74 0.19
C ILE A 427 3.32 15.05 0.54
N TYR A 428 3.34 14.22 1.57
CA TYR A 428 2.18 13.45 2.01
C TYR A 428 1.91 13.63 3.50
N ASN A 429 0.63 13.82 3.84
CA ASN A 429 0.15 13.86 5.22
C ASN A 429 0.94 14.82 6.12
N SER A 430 1.33 15.99 5.60
CA SER A 430 2.25 16.93 6.27
C SER A 430 1.63 18.31 6.44
N SER A 431 1.93 18.96 7.55
CA SER A 431 1.60 20.37 7.83
C SER A 431 2.89 21.17 7.96
N ILE A 432 3.22 21.96 6.94
CA ILE A 432 4.51 22.62 6.81
C ILE A 432 4.32 24.13 6.83
N SER A 433 5.02 24.81 7.74
CA SER A 433 5.01 26.26 7.87
C SER A 433 6.39 26.87 8.09
N GLY A 434 6.48 28.18 7.91
CA GLY A 434 7.71 28.94 8.08
C GLY A 434 8.66 28.80 6.90
N ALA A 435 9.95 29.11 7.13
CA ALA A 435 10.98 29.12 6.11
C ALA A 435 11.58 27.71 5.87
N ILE A 436 10.72 26.74 5.55
CA ILE A 436 11.12 25.39 5.14
C ILE A 436 11.35 25.36 3.62
N ARG A 437 12.49 24.77 3.22
CA ARG A 437 12.84 24.55 1.82
C ARG A 437 13.02 23.06 1.56
N ILE A 438 12.31 22.53 0.60
CA ILE A 438 12.36 21.12 0.22
C ILE A 438 12.96 21.04 -1.19
N GLY A 439 14.08 20.35 -1.31
CA GLY A 439 14.74 20.12 -2.59
C GLY A 439 13.89 19.28 -3.56
N SER A 440 14.40 19.13 -4.77
CA SER A 440 13.77 18.35 -5.85
C SER A 440 13.96 16.85 -5.63
N GLN A 441 13.02 16.05 -6.12
CA GLN A 441 13.02 14.58 -5.99
C GLN A 441 13.12 14.11 -4.53
N SER A 442 12.46 14.82 -3.62
CA SER A 442 12.48 14.54 -2.19
C SER A 442 11.13 14.04 -1.70
N ILE A 443 11.12 13.23 -0.65
CA ILE A 443 9.90 12.65 -0.06
C ILE A 443 9.74 13.16 1.36
N VAL A 444 8.61 13.80 1.66
CA VAL A 444 8.26 14.28 3.00
C VAL A 444 6.95 13.68 3.44
N VAL A 445 6.95 12.95 4.55
CA VAL A 445 5.78 12.23 5.07
C VAL A 445 5.54 12.53 6.54
N GLY A 446 4.32 12.92 6.91
CA GLY A 446 3.91 13.05 8.31
C GLY A 446 4.49 14.26 9.05
N LEU A 447 5.22 15.14 8.37
CA LEU A 447 5.96 16.22 9.02
C LEU A 447 4.99 17.31 9.51
N ASN A 448 5.04 17.65 10.79
CA ASN A 448 4.20 18.70 11.37
C ASN A 448 5.02 19.84 12.00
N VAL A 449 5.40 20.82 11.18
CA VAL A 449 6.15 22.00 11.61
C VAL A 449 5.21 23.21 11.65
N GLN A 450 4.86 23.65 12.87
CA GLN A 450 4.05 24.84 13.10
C GLN A 450 4.88 25.93 13.80
N MET A 451 5.14 27.03 13.09
CA MET A 451 5.71 28.25 13.68
C MET A 451 4.59 29.08 14.30
N SER A 452 4.53 29.13 15.64
CA SER A 452 3.58 29.99 16.35
C SER A 452 3.89 31.46 16.07
N GLY A 453 2.90 32.21 15.59
CA GLY A 453 3.02 33.61 15.15
C GLY A 453 3.30 34.65 16.24
N ASN A 454 3.58 34.26 17.49
CA ASN A 454 3.77 35.20 18.61
C ASN A 454 5.05 34.92 19.42
N ARG A 455 6.22 34.88 18.76
CA ARG A 455 7.51 34.98 19.49
C ARG A 455 8.36 36.10 18.88
N THR A 456 8.35 37.23 19.55
CA THR A 456 8.99 38.50 19.16
C THR A 456 10.52 38.52 19.27
N SER A 457 11.22 37.42 19.59
CA SER A 457 12.65 37.55 19.90
C SER A 457 13.51 36.28 19.95
N GLN A 458 13.36 35.28 19.07
CA GLN A 458 14.41 34.24 18.88
C GLN A 458 14.46 33.78 17.42
N GLU A 459 15.68 33.67 16.89
CA GLU A 459 16.09 33.27 15.52
C GLU A 459 15.01 32.62 14.65
N GLN A 460 14.79 33.19 13.47
CA GLN A 460 13.98 32.58 12.41
C GLN A 460 14.55 31.18 12.08
N PHE A 461 13.92 30.13 12.61
CA PHE A 461 14.32 28.77 12.33
C PHE A 461 14.12 28.48 10.85
N THR A 462 15.21 28.18 10.14
CA THR A 462 15.22 27.81 8.73
C THR A 462 15.70 26.38 8.59
N PHE A 463 14.93 25.57 7.85
CA PHE A 463 15.29 24.18 7.57
C PHE A 463 15.27 23.94 6.06
N MET A 464 16.31 23.30 5.56
CA MET A 464 16.42 22.90 4.16
C MET A 464 16.58 21.38 4.11
N LEU A 465 15.68 20.71 3.41
CA LEU A 465 15.89 19.33 2.97
C LEU A 465 16.57 19.39 1.58
N PRO A 466 17.73 18.75 1.36
CA PRO A 466 18.38 18.78 0.06
C PRO A 466 17.58 18.03 -1.00
N ASP A 467 18.02 18.14 -2.26
CA ASP A 467 17.51 17.32 -3.34
C ASP A 467 17.76 15.83 -3.05
N ARG A 468 16.87 14.96 -3.53
CA ARG A 468 16.99 13.50 -3.43
C ARG A 468 17.11 13.01 -1.99
N HIS A 469 16.31 13.56 -1.09
CA HIS A 469 16.25 13.14 0.32
C HIS A 469 14.84 12.77 0.76
N CYS A 470 14.76 11.82 1.67
CA CYS A 470 13.53 11.44 2.36
C CYS A 470 13.58 12.00 3.79
N LEU A 471 12.46 12.56 4.27
CA LEU A 471 12.28 13.05 5.63
C LEU A 471 10.88 12.65 6.12
N TRP A 472 10.78 11.93 7.22
CA TRP A 472 9.48 11.54 7.75
C TRP A 472 9.45 11.54 9.27
N GLU A 473 8.26 11.66 9.82
CA GLU A 473 8.02 11.70 11.25
C GLU A 473 7.17 10.50 11.66
N VAL A 474 7.55 9.82 12.74
CA VAL A 474 6.74 8.74 13.31
C VAL A 474 6.58 8.88 14.83
N PRO A 475 5.40 8.54 15.37
CA PRO A 475 5.21 8.43 16.81
C PRO A 475 5.77 7.11 17.35
N LEU A 476 6.32 7.16 18.56
CA LEU A 476 6.84 6.01 19.28
C LEU A 476 5.84 5.52 20.33
N VAL A 477 5.79 4.20 20.56
CA VAL A 477 4.96 3.57 21.61
C VAL A 477 5.37 4.06 23.00
N VAL A 478 6.68 4.20 23.22
CA VAL A 478 7.23 4.65 24.51
C VAL A 478 7.13 6.17 24.61
N ASN A 479 6.57 6.66 25.72
CA ASN A 479 6.43 8.08 26.07
C ASN A 479 5.63 8.97 25.08
N LYS A 480 5.01 8.38 24.04
CA LYS A 480 4.32 9.11 22.95
C LYS A 480 5.20 10.17 22.28
N GLU A 481 6.53 9.99 22.37
CA GLU A 481 7.50 10.86 21.73
C GLU A 481 7.47 10.68 20.21
N ARG A 482 8.02 11.63 19.48
CA ARG A 482 8.12 11.60 18.01
C ARG A 482 9.58 11.54 17.64
N VAL A 483 9.88 10.89 16.53
CA VAL A 483 11.22 10.90 15.95
C VAL A 483 11.15 11.32 14.49
N ILE A 484 12.10 12.17 14.09
CA ILE A 484 12.29 12.58 12.71
C ILE A 484 13.39 11.74 12.11
N VAL A 485 13.06 11.11 10.99
CA VAL A 485 13.91 10.15 10.30
C VAL A 485 14.21 10.68 8.92
N TYR A 486 15.43 10.44 8.45
CA TYR A 486 15.89 10.95 7.17
C TYR A 486 16.95 10.06 6.54
N CYS A 487 17.00 10.05 5.22
CA CYS A 487 18.03 9.39 4.42
C CYS A 487 18.03 9.97 3.00
N GLY A 488 19.01 9.57 2.18
CA GLY A 488 19.01 9.85 0.75
C GLY A 488 17.99 8.96 0.03
N LEU A 489 17.42 9.47 -1.05
CA LEU A 489 16.42 8.78 -1.88
C LEU A 489 16.94 7.43 -2.41
N HIS A 490 18.23 7.38 -2.73
CA HIS A 490 18.91 6.22 -3.33
C HIS A 490 19.68 5.37 -2.32
N ASP A 491 19.63 5.71 -1.03
CA ASP A 491 20.29 4.90 -0.01
C ASP A 491 19.59 3.54 0.09
N ASN A 492 20.35 2.46 0.02
CA ASN A 492 19.84 1.11 0.25
C ASN A 492 20.23 0.66 1.67
N PRO A 493 19.26 0.57 2.62
CA PRO A 493 19.60 0.35 4.02
C PRO A 493 20.25 -1.00 4.34
N LYS A 494 20.25 -1.94 3.39
CA LYS A 494 20.85 -3.28 3.54
C LYS A 494 22.31 -3.36 3.12
N ILE A 495 22.82 -2.36 2.38
CA ILE A 495 24.21 -2.40 1.91
C ILE A 495 25.14 -2.13 3.08
N LEU A 496 26.08 -3.07 3.30
CA LEU A 496 27.07 -2.97 4.36
C LEU A 496 28.07 -1.85 4.09
N LEU A 497 28.63 -1.29 5.16
CA LEU A 497 29.74 -0.35 5.14
C LEU A 497 30.92 -0.88 4.31
N SER A 498 31.20 -2.19 4.41
CA SER A 498 32.27 -2.87 3.67
C SER A 498 31.99 -3.04 2.17
N LYS A 499 30.76 -2.81 1.72
CA LYS A 499 30.30 -2.92 0.34
C LYS A 499 29.79 -1.58 -0.21
N ASP A 500 30.44 -0.49 0.19
CA ASP A 500 30.16 0.88 -0.26
C ASP A 500 28.73 1.37 0.02
N GLY A 501 28.17 1.02 1.20
CA GLY A 501 26.91 1.56 1.67
C GLY A 501 26.91 3.09 1.79
N THR A 502 25.74 3.70 1.62
CA THR A 502 25.55 5.16 1.65
C THR A 502 24.56 5.59 2.71
N PHE A 503 24.69 6.85 3.14
CA PHE A 503 23.74 7.54 4.00
C PHE A 503 23.68 9.03 3.63
N CYS A 504 22.47 9.59 3.52
CA CYS A 504 22.20 10.93 2.99
C CYS A 504 22.83 11.14 1.59
N GLY A 505 22.81 10.10 0.76
CA GLY A 505 23.37 10.13 -0.60
C GLY A 505 24.90 10.23 -0.65
N LYS A 506 25.59 10.01 0.46
CA LYS A 506 27.06 10.03 0.55
C LYS A 506 27.59 8.68 1.05
N PRO A 507 28.78 8.23 0.62
CA PRO A 507 29.44 7.07 1.22
C PRO A 507 29.64 7.26 2.72
N TRP A 508 29.45 6.20 3.50
CA TRP A 508 29.60 6.26 4.97
C TRP A 508 30.91 6.88 5.43
N ARG A 509 32.04 6.53 4.80
CA ARG A 509 33.37 7.09 5.15
C ARG A 509 33.35 8.62 5.18
N LYS A 510 32.74 9.24 4.15
CA LYS A 510 32.61 10.69 4.06
C LYS A 510 31.74 11.27 5.18
N ILE A 511 30.64 10.60 5.54
CA ILE A 511 29.79 11.04 6.66
C ILE A 511 30.57 11.00 7.98
N LEU A 512 31.31 9.92 8.24
CA LEU A 512 32.10 9.76 9.46
C LEU A 512 33.20 10.83 9.54
N ASP A 513 33.91 11.06 8.43
CA ASP A 513 34.96 12.09 8.34
C ASP A 513 34.41 13.51 8.53
N ASP A 514 33.31 13.86 7.86
CA ASP A 514 32.70 15.21 7.90
C ASP A 514 32.08 15.52 9.28
N SER A 515 31.56 14.52 9.98
CA SER A 515 30.84 14.68 11.27
C SER A 515 31.71 14.42 12.51
N GLY A 516 32.82 13.70 12.36
CA GLY A 516 33.64 13.20 13.48
C GLY A 516 33.02 12.00 14.22
N ILE A 517 31.90 11.46 13.72
CA ILE A 517 31.23 10.28 14.29
C ILE A 517 32.14 9.05 14.14
N GLN A 518 32.27 8.27 15.21
CA GLN A 518 33.01 7.01 15.20
C GLN A 518 32.07 5.84 14.92
N GLU A 519 32.57 4.76 14.31
CA GLU A 519 31.77 3.55 14.04
C GLU A 519 31.13 2.97 15.32
N THR A 520 31.87 3.01 16.44
CA THR A 520 31.41 2.55 17.75
C THR A 520 30.26 3.40 18.32
N ASP A 521 30.08 4.62 17.81
CA ASP A 521 28.95 5.46 18.20
C ASP A 521 27.65 5.01 17.51
N LEU A 522 27.73 4.28 16.39
CA LEU A 522 26.60 3.90 15.52
C LEU A 522 26.18 2.44 15.67
N TRP A 523 27.14 1.52 15.73
CA TRP A 523 26.89 0.08 15.68
C TRP A 523 27.47 -0.64 16.90
N SER A 524 26.69 -1.57 17.42
CA SER A 524 27.14 -2.56 18.43
C SER A 524 27.30 -3.97 17.86
N SER A 525 26.92 -4.19 16.59
CA SER A 525 26.96 -5.49 15.90
C SER A 525 27.86 -5.44 14.66
N ASP A 526 28.16 -6.61 14.10
CA ASP A 526 28.98 -6.77 12.90
C ASP A 526 28.25 -6.35 11.60
N GLU A 527 26.92 -6.34 11.62
CA GLU A 527 26.10 -5.90 10.47
C GLU A 527 26.05 -4.37 10.38
N LYS A 528 27.17 -3.76 9.97
CA LYS A 528 27.32 -2.30 9.85
C LYS A 528 26.62 -1.78 8.59
N CYS A 529 25.34 -1.42 8.68
CA CYS A 529 24.57 -0.82 7.59
C CYS A 529 23.61 0.27 8.11
N LEU A 530 22.95 1.00 7.21
CA LEU A 530 21.98 2.03 7.59
C LEU A 530 20.77 1.46 8.34
N TRP A 531 20.37 0.20 8.09
CA TRP A 531 19.28 -0.44 8.82
C TRP A 531 19.55 -0.54 10.33
N SER A 532 20.79 -0.85 10.72
CA SER A 532 21.20 -1.11 12.11
C SER A 532 21.87 0.09 12.80
N ALA A 533 22.18 1.17 12.08
CA ALA A 533 22.91 2.32 12.61
C ALA A 533 22.04 3.17 13.56
N LYS A 534 22.51 3.45 14.78
CA LYS A 534 21.83 4.32 15.77
C LYS A 534 21.98 5.81 15.43
N LEU A 535 21.11 6.29 14.55
CA LEU A 535 21.21 7.62 13.95
C LEU A 535 20.22 8.63 14.50
N PHE A 536 18.98 8.20 14.78
CA PHE A 536 17.85 9.10 14.93
C PHE A 536 17.60 9.43 16.39
N PRO A 537 17.92 10.66 16.84
CA PRO A 537 17.82 11.04 18.24
C PRO A 537 16.37 11.34 18.64
N VAL A 538 15.99 10.93 19.85
CA VAL A 538 14.70 11.26 20.46
C VAL A 538 14.92 12.42 21.45
N ILE A 539 14.75 13.65 20.94
CA ILE A 539 15.02 14.92 21.64
C ILE A 539 13.95 15.95 21.23
N PRO A 540 13.92 17.18 21.80
CA PRO A 540 12.95 18.19 21.39
C PRO A 540 12.91 18.44 19.87
N TYR A 541 11.70 18.70 19.35
CA TYR A 541 11.39 18.66 17.91
C TYR A 541 12.34 19.47 17.02
N PHE A 542 12.61 20.72 17.39
CA PHE A 542 13.50 21.58 16.61
C PHE A 542 14.97 21.19 16.73
N ASP A 543 15.38 20.55 17.82
CA ASP A 543 16.74 20.04 17.97
C ASP A 543 16.96 18.80 17.09
N MET A 544 15.93 17.96 16.90
CA MET A 544 15.98 16.87 15.90
C MET A 544 16.24 17.42 14.49
N LEU A 545 15.55 18.48 14.08
CA LEU A 545 15.76 19.11 12.78
C LEU A 545 17.15 19.78 12.66
N ARG A 546 17.65 20.39 13.73
CA ARG A 546 19.02 20.95 13.76
C ARG A 546 20.07 19.84 13.59
N LEU A 547 19.91 18.71 14.28
CA LEU A 547 20.81 17.57 14.14
C LEU A 547 20.71 16.92 12.76
N ALA A 548 19.50 16.83 12.18
CA ALA A 548 19.32 16.36 10.81
C ALA A 548 20.09 17.24 9.81
N LYS A 549 19.97 18.56 9.95
CA LYS A 549 20.71 19.54 9.13
C LYS A 549 22.23 19.35 9.28
N TRP A 550 22.72 19.13 10.50
CA TRP A 550 24.15 18.86 10.76
C TRP A 550 24.63 17.57 10.10
N ILE A 551 23.91 16.46 10.28
CA ILE A 551 24.29 15.15 9.73
C ILE A 551 24.24 15.13 8.20
N MET A 552 23.28 15.82 7.58
CA MET A 552 23.23 15.99 6.12
C MET A 552 24.38 16.86 5.58
N GLY A 553 25.10 17.57 6.45
CA GLY A 553 26.20 18.47 6.10
C GLY A 553 25.72 19.82 5.56
N LEU A 554 24.61 20.35 6.09
CA LEU A 554 24.02 21.61 5.65
C LEU A 554 24.39 22.77 6.58
N GLY A 555 25.08 23.78 6.04
CA GLY A 555 25.43 25.02 6.74
C GLY A 555 26.90 25.10 7.17
N ASN A 556 27.31 26.28 7.63
CA ASN A 556 28.69 26.59 8.04
C ASN A 556 28.98 26.08 9.47
N LEU A 557 28.72 24.79 9.71
CA LEU A 557 28.65 24.19 11.04
C LEU A 557 30.01 23.81 11.63
N LYS A 558 31.14 24.14 10.99
CA LYS A 558 32.48 23.76 11.50
C LYS A 558 32.76 24.30 12.91
N SER A 559 32.24 25.47 13.27
CA SER A 559 32.39 26.06 14.61
C SER A 559 31.47 25.42 15.66
N GLU A 560 30.35 24.81 15.24
CA GLU A 560 29.33 24.21 16.13
C GLU A 560 29.30 22.67 16.07
N ALA A 561 30.11 22.05 15.21
CA ALA A 561 30.11 20.60 14.99
C ALA A 561 30.37 19.83 16.29
N ALA A 562 31.27 20.32 17.14
CA ALA A 562 31.53 19.72 18.45
C ALA A 562 30.31 19.77 19.39
N PHE A 563 29.52 20.85 19.33
CA PHE A 563 28.28 20.98 20.09
C PHE A 563 27.23 19.98 19.60
N TYR A 564 26.96 19.93 18.29
CA TYR A 564 25.98 18.99 17.73
C TYR A 564 26.41 17.53 17.91
N TYR A 565 27.68 17.20 17.73
CA TYR A 565 28.21 15.87 18.02
C TYR A 565 27.99 15.48 19.49
N SER A 566 28.30 16.37 20.43
CA SER A 566 28.08 16.12 21.86
C SER A 566 26.61 15.92 22.20
N LEU A 567 25.72 16.76 21.64
CA LEU A 567 24.27 16.64 21.81
C LEU A 567 23.74 15.33 21.23
N TRP A 568 24.13 15.01 20.00
CA TRP A 568 23.73 13.77 19.32
C TRP A 568 24.23 12.53 20.07
N LYS A 569 25.50 12.50 20.47
CA LYS A 569 26.11 11.35 21.15
C LYS A 569 25.45 11.03 22.48
N LYS A 570 25.09 12.05 23.27
CA LYS A 570 24.45 11.91 24.59
C LYS A 570 22.95 11.57 24.50
N SER A 571 22.33 11.80 23.36
CA SER A 571 20.90 11.51 23.16
C SER A 571 20.61 10.02 23.07
N HIS A 572 19.39 9.64 23.46
CA HIS A 572 18.85 8.33 23.11
C HIS A 572 18.59 8.28 21.60
N ARG A 573 19.18 7.31 20.90
CA ARG A 573 19.16 7.20 19.45
C ARG A 573 18.63 5.84 19.03
N LEU A 574 17.82 5.85 17.97
CA LEU A 574 17.23 4.67 17.36
C LEU A 574 17.88 4.38 16.01
N SER A 575 17.96 3.09 15.66
CA SER A 575 18.17 2.63 14.29
C SER A 575 16.85 2.47 13.52
N LEU A 576 16.90 2.26 12.20
CA LEU A 576 15.69 1.93 11.44
C LEU A 576 15.07 0.60 11.90
N GLU A 577 15.91 -0.36 12.32
CA GLU A 577 15.45 -1.63 12.89
C GLU A 577 14.69 -1.44 14.20
N GLU A 578 15.28 -0.71 15.15
CA GLU A 578 14.66 -0.43 16.45
C GLU A 578 13.39 0.40 16.26
N LEU A 579 13.42 1.37 15.35
CA LEU A 579 12.28 2.18 14.98
C LEU A 579 11.11 1.33 14.49
N HIS A 580 11.36 0.39 13.56
CA HIS A 580 10.31 -0.45 12.97
C HIS A 580 9.48 -1.20 14.03
N ARG A 581 10.10 -1.62 15.13
CA ARG A 581 9.45 -2.31 16.25
C ARG A 581 8.80 -1.38 17.28
N SER A 582 9.07 -0.08 17.20
CA SER A 582 8.71 0.90 18.23
C SER A 582 7.65 1.91 17.79
N ILE A 583 7.11 1.79 16.57
CA ILE A 583 6.10 2.71 16.03
C ILE A 583 4.74 2.52 16.73
N ASP A 584 4.15 3.62 17.16
CA ASP A 584 2.76 3.64 17.66
C ASP A 584 1.78 3.77 16.48
N PHE A 585 1.37 2.62 15.92
CA PHE A 585 0.49 2.57 14.76
C PHE A 585 -0.90 3.17 15.05
N LEU A 586 -1.46 2.93 16.24
CA LEU A 586 -2.78 3.46 16.61
C LEU A 586 -2.79 4.98 16.66
N HIS A 587 -1.77 5.57 17.32
CA HIS A 587 -1.62 7.02 17.38
C HIS A 587 -1.35 7.62 16.01
N MET A 588 -0.55 6.94 15.17
CA MET A 588 -0.28 7.39 13.80
C MET A 588 -1.57 7.42 12.96
N CYS A 589 -2.36 6.35 12.97
CA CYS A 589 -3.63 6.27 12.23
C CYS A 589 -4.67 7.28 12.71
N SER A 590 -4.76 7.49 14.02
CA SER A 590 -5.64 8.51 14.62
C SER A 590 -5.23 9.92 14.17
N LYS A 591 -3.94 10.27 14.27
CA LYS A 591 -3.42 11.56 13.80
C LYS A 591 -3.63 11.79 12.30
N LEU A 592 -3.44 10.74 11.49
CA LEU A 592 -3.68 10.82 10.05
C LEU A 592 -5.14 11.15 9.75
N SER A 593 -6.08 10.50 10.44
CA SER A 593 -7.51 10.78 10.29
C SER A 593 -7.86 12.21 10.70
N ILE A 594 -7.38 12.66 11.88
CA ILE A 594 -7.57 14.04 12.36
C ILE A 594 -7.01 15.06 11.37
N HIS A 595 -5.79 14.84 10.87
CA HIS A 595 -5.17 15.76 9.92
C HIS A 595 -5.96 15.87 8.62
N GLN A 596 -6.45 14.74 8.10
CA GLN A 596 -7.27 14.74 6.89
C GLN A 596 -8.62 15.43 7.12
N ALA A 597 -9.29 15.17 8.25
CA ALA A 597 -10.52 15.86 8.64
C ALA A 597 -10.33 17.37 8.77
N ASP A 598 -9.22 17.84 9.34
CA ASP A 598 -8.89 19.27 9.44
C ASP A 598 -8.75 19.93 8.06
N ILE A 599 -8.05 19.27 7.14
CA ILE A 599 -7.89 19.77 5.76
C ILE A 599 -9.25 19.81 5.06
N VAL A 600 -10.04 18.74 5.17
CA VAL A 600 -11.35 18.64 4.52
C VAL A 600 -12.33 19.67 5.11
N THR A 601 -12.29 19.91 6.43
CA THR A 601 -13.05 20.97 7.10
C THR A 601 -12.70 22.34 6.50
N GLY A 602 -11.41 22.64 6.30
CA GLY A 602 -10.96 23.87 5.66
C GLY A 602 -11.44 24.00 4.21
N ILE A 603 -11.44 22.89 3.46
CA ILE A 603 -11.96 22.81 2.10
C ILE A 603 -13.46 23.11 2.06
N VAL A 604 -14.26 22.40 2.87
CA VAL A 604 -15.73 22.56 2.91
C VAL A 604 -16.10 23.98 3.30
N LYS A 605 -15.44 24.51 4.35
CA LYS A 605 -15.63 25.89 4.78
C LYS A 605 -15.36 26.88 3.65
N SER A 606 -14.24 26.73 2.94
CA SER A 606 -13.90 27.60 1.81
C SER A 606 -14.92 27.47 0.66
N CYS A 607 -15.42 26.26 0.40
CA CYS A 607 -16.45 26.05 -0.62
C CYS A 607 -17.75 26.79 -0.28
N ILE A 608 -18.13 26.79 1.00
CA ILE A 608 -19.31 27.51 1.49
C ILE A 608 -19.08 29.03 1.45
N ASP A 609 -17.96 29.50 2.01
CA ASP A 609 -17.64 30.93 2.13
C ASP A 609 -17.51 31.64 0.77
N PHE A 610 -16.97 30.95 -0.25
CA PHE A 610 -16.79 31.50 -1.61
C PHE A 610 -17.87 31.05 -2.60
N GLY A 611 -18.89 30.31 -2.16
CA GLY A 611 -19.94 29.80 -3.05
C GLY A 611 -19.46 28.78 -4.10
N LEU A 612 -18.33 28.11 -3.89
CA LEU A 612 -17.77 27.09 -4.80
C LEU A 612 -18.45 25.73 -4.61
N LEU A 613 -19.77 25.68 -4.76
CA LEU A 613 -20.59 24.51 -4.44
C LEU A 613 -20.46 23.37 -5.46
N GLY A 614 -19.64 23.47 -6.51
CA GLY A 614 -19.46 22.41 -7.53
C GLY A 614 -18.84 21.10 -7.02
N ARG A 615 -18.28 21.10 -5.81
CA ARG A 615 -17.65 19.94 -5.17
C ARG A 615 -18.67 19.03 -4.47
N ASN A 616 -18.38 17.74 -4.36
CA ASN A 616 -19.17 16.75 -3.63
C ASN A 616 -19.02 16.92 -2.10
N LEU A 617 -19.80 17.84 -1.53
CA LEU A 617 -19.75 18.13 -0.09
C LEU A 617 -20.21 16.97 0.78
N TYR A 618 -21.12 16.12 0.30
CA TYR A 618 -21.51 14.89 1.02
C TYR A 618 -20.28 14.04 1.33
N GLN A 619 -19.51 13.71 0.29
CA GLN A 619 -18.33 12.85 0.42
C GLN A 619 -17.22 13.49 1.27
N LEU A 620 -17.03 14.81 1.16
CA LEU A 620 -16.08 15.53 1.99
C LEU A 620 -16.51 15.51 3.47
N CYS A 621 -17.79 15.74 3.76
CA CYS A 621 -18.31 15.72 5.12
C CYS A 621 -18.33 14.30 5.72
N GLU A 622 -18.50 13.25 4.92
CA GLU A 622 -18.32 11.87 5.40
C GLU A 622 -16.90 11.63 5.96
N GLU A 623 -15.84 12.14 5.30
CA GLU A 623 -14.47 12.02 5.82
C GLU A 623 -14.29 12.71 7.19
N ILE A 624 -14.99 13.83 7.43
CA ILE A 624 -14.99 14.53 8.71
C ILE A 624 -15.66 13.66 9.79
N VAL A 625 -16.86 13.14 9.51
CA VAL A 625 -17.64 12.31 10.46
C VAL A 625 -16.93 11.00 10.77
N HIS A 626 -16.24 10.39 9.82
CA HIS A 626 -15.56 9.10 10.01
C HIS A 626 -14.33 9.16 10.94
N THR A 627 -13.84 10.35 11.29
CA THR A 627 -12.69 10.53 12.18
C THR A 627 -13.10 10.45 13.65
N ASP A 628 -14.15 11.19 14.01
CA ASP A 628 -14.84 11.15 15.29
C ASP A 628 -16.29 11.54 15.01
N GLU A 629 -17.21 10.59 15.19
CA GLU A 629 -18.60 10.75 14.77
C GLU A 629 -19.26 11.92 15.49
N ALA A 630 -19.02 12.09 16.79
CA ALA A 630 -19.66 13.14 17.58
C ALA A 630 -19.17 14.53 17.19
N SER A 631 -17.86 14.76 17.20
CA SER A 631 -17.29 16.07 16.83
C SER A 631 -17.42 16.35 15.34
N GLY A 632 -17.32 15.34 14.49
CA GLY A 632 -17.49 15.47 13.05
C GLY A 632 -18.91 15.85 12.66
N VAL A 633 -19.93 15.27 13.31
CA VAL A 633 -21.33 15.69 13.14
C VAL A 633 -21.51 17.12 13.61
N GLU A 634 -20.94 17.52 14.75
CA GLU A 634 -21.02 18.90 15.24
C GLU A 634 -20.42 19.91 14.25
N ILE A 635 -19.26 19.60 13.65
CA ILE A 635 -18.65 20.41 12.59
C ILE A 635 -19.60 20.53 11.38
N CYS A 636 -20.18 19.41 10.95
CA CYS A 636 -21.11 19.39 9.82
C CYS A 636 -22.41 20.15 10.11
N GLU A 637 -22.92 20.12 11.35
CA GLU A 637 -24.04 20.95 11.77
C GLU A 637 -23.70 22.45 11.76
N GLY A 638 -22.45 22.79 12.06
CA GLY A 638 -21.90 24.14 11.87
C GLY A 638 -22.03 24.60 10.43
N PHE A 639 -21.65 23.75 9.46
CA PHE A 639 -21.83 24.04 8.03
C PHE A 639 -23.30 24.15 7.63
N LEU A 640 -24.17 23.27 8.15
CA LEU A 640 -25.60 23.31 7.89
C LEU A 640 -26.24 24.64 8.32
N LYS A 641 -25.79 25.22 9.45
CA LYS A 641 -26.23 26.55 9.92
C LYS A 641 -25.81 27.69 8.99
N MET A 642 -24.84 27.47 8.11
CA MET A 642 -24.41 28.47 7.10
C MET A 642 -25.26 28.43 5.83
N CYS A 643 -26.00 27.35 5.56
CA CYS A 643 -26.85 27.20 4.36
C CYS A 643 -27.84 28.36 4.13
N PRO A 644 -28.53 28.94 5.15
CA PRO A 644 -29.39 30.09 4.92
C PRO A 644 -28.68 31.30 4.31
N LYS A 645 -27.39 31.51 4.64
CA LYS A 645 -26.57 32.57 4.03
C LYS A 645 -26.30 32.31 2.55
N ILE A 646 -25.99 31.06 2.21
CA ILE A 646 -25.83 30.60 0.81
C ILE A 646 -27.10 30.89 -0.01
N HIS A 647 -28.28 30.65 0.58
CA HIS A 647 -29.55 30.94 -0.07
C HIS A 647 -29.85 32.45 -0.18
N ALA A 648 -29.39 33.27 0.77
CA ALA A 648 -29.57 34.72 0.75
C ALA A 648 -28.63 35.43 -0.25
N GLU A 649 -27.40 34.96 -0.40
CA GLU A 649 -26.39 35.49 -1.34
C GLU A 649 -26.59 35.00 -2.79
N HIS A 650 -27.69 34.27 -3.03
CA HIS A 650 -28.09 33.69 -4.32
C HIS A 650 -28.06 34.69 -5.49
N SER A 651 -28.33 35.97 -5.22
CA SER A 651 -28.35 37.03 -6.24
C SER A 651 -26.97 37.53 -6.67
N GLN A 652 -25.93 37.32 -5.86
CA GLN A 652 -24.59 37.89 -6.09
C GLN A 652 -23.60 36.86 -6.65
N LEU A 653 -23.80 35.57 -6.40
CA LEU A 653 -22.83 34.50 -6.70
C LEU A 653 -23.15 33.65 -7.95
N LEU A 654 -24.18 34.00 -8.74
CA LEU A 654 -24.60 33.25 -9.95
C LEU A 654 -24.79 31.72 -9.73
N LEU A 655 -25.13 31.31 -8.50
CA LEU A 655 -25.29 29.90 -8.13
C LEU A 655 -26.66 29.36 -8.57
N PRO A 656 -26.74 28.17 -9.21
CA PRO A 656 -28.02 27.51 -9.45
C PRO A 656 -28.72 27.17 -8.12
N ARG A 657 -30.01 27.51 -7.98
CA ARG A 657 -30.80 27.20 -6.76
C ARG A 657 -30.78 25.71 -6.43
N SER A 658 -30.91 24.86 -7.45
CA SER A 658 -30.83 23.41 -7.32
C SER A 658 -29.55 22.95 -6.62
N ARG A 659 -28.42 23.64 -6.86
CA ARG A 659 -27.16 23.27 -6.22
C ARG A 659 -27.11 23.65 -4.75
N ALA A 660 -27.60 24.83 -4.38
CA ALA A 660 -27.70 25.24 -2.98
C ALA A 660 -28.63 24.29 -2.19
N TYR A 661 -29.74 23.84 -2.80
CA TYR A 661 -30.60 22.83 -2.19
C TYR A 661 -29.91 21.47 -2.05
N GLN A 662 -29.20 21.00 -3.08
CA GLN A 662 -28.46 19.74 -3.00
C GLN A 662 -27.44 19.75 -1.86
N VAL A 663 -26.71 20.86 -1.68
CA VAL A 663 -25.75 21.01 -0.57
C VAL A 663 -26.45 20.90 0.80
N ASN A 664 -27.62 21.50 0.95
CA ASN A 664 -28.39 21.41 2.18
C ASN A 664 -28.87 19.97 2.44
N VAL A 665 -29.35 19.28 1.41
CA VAL A 665 -29.70 17.85 1.47
C VAL A 665 -28.49 16.99 1.86
N ASP A 666 -27.35 17.21 1.20
CA ASP A 666 -26.10 16.48 1.45
C ASP A 666 -25.67 16.62 2.92
N LEU A 667 -25.66 17.85 3.46
CA LEU A 667 -25.31 18.12 4.85
C LEU A 667 -26.32 17.53 5.84
N LEU A 668 -27.62 17.58 5.53
CA LEU A 668 -28.65 16.94 6.35
C LEU A 668 -28.44 15.42 6.43
N LYS A 669 -28.13 14.77 5.30
CA LYS A 669 -27.85 13.32 5.25
C LYS A 669 -26.64 12.97 6.10
N VAL A 670 -25.52 13.69 5.95
CA VAL A 670 -24.30 13.43 6.74
C VAL A 670 -24.53 13.65 8.24
N CYS A 671 -25.40 14.59 8.62
CA CYS A 671 -25.76 14.83 10.02
C CYS A 671 -26.82 13.84 10.57
N GLY A 672 -27.17 12.77 9.83
CA GLY A 672 -28.19 11.79 10.25
C GLY A 672 -29.63 12.31 10.25
N LYS A 673 -29.91 13.44 9.58
CA LYS A 673 -31.24 14.09 9.52
C LYS A 673 -32.02 13.66 8.27
N GLU A 674 -32.11 12.35 8.03
CA GLU A 674 -32.68 11.77 6.79
C GLU A 674 -34.10 12.25 6.49
N LYS A 675 -34.96 12.34 7.52
CA LYS A 675 -36.35 12.77 7.35
C LYS A 675 -36.45 14.20 6.80
N MET A 676 -35.62 15.10 7.31
CA MET A 676 -35.54 16.48 6.83
C MET A 676 -34.93 16.55 5.43
N ALA A 677 -33.92 15.72 5.15
CA ALA A 677 -33.34 15.62 3.81
C ALA A 677 -34.38 15.18 2.78
N PHE A 678 -35.18 14.17 3.10
CA PHE A 678 -36.26 13.66 2.24
C PHE A 678 -37.36 14.70 2.02
N GLU A 679 -37.80 15.39 3.07
CA GLU A 679 -38.77 16.48 2.97
C GLU A 679 -38.27 17.61 2.06
N LEU A 680 -37.00 17.98 2.18
CA LEU A 680 -36.37 19.01 1.36
C LEU A 680 -36.24 18.58 -0.12
N GLU A 681 -35.76 17.37 -0.40
CA GLU A 681 -35.70 16.81 -1.77
C GLU A 681 -37.07 16.86 -2.44
N HIS A 682 -38.12 16.46 -1.73
CA HIS A 682 -39.48 16.43 -2.25
C HIS A 682 -40.07 17.84 -2.48
N SER A 683 -39.70 18.82 -1.65
CA SER A 683 -40.11 20.22 -1.82
C SER A 683 -39.51 20.88 -3.07
N VAL A 684 -38.27 20.51 -3.43
CA VAL A 684 -37.57 21.01 -4.62
C VAL A 684 -38.14 20.38 -5.89
N CYS A 685 -38.42 19.08 -5.87
CA CYS A 685 -39.05 18.37 -6.99
C CYS A 685 -40.47 18.86 -7.33
N ARG A 686 -41.20 19.44 -6.36
CA ARG A 686 -42.55 20.01 -6.58
C ARG A 686 -42.54 21.47 -7.04
N GLY A 687 -41.39 22.15 -6.99
CA GLY A 687 -41.24 23.57 -7.33
C GLY A 687 -40.52 23.84 -8.66
N CYS A 688 -40.05 22.80 -9.35
CA CYS A 688 -39.61 22.81 -10.75
C CYS A 688 -40.74 22.28 -11.63
#